data_AF-A0A3R9QKB4-F1
#
_entry.id   AF-A0A3R9QKB4-F1
#
_cell.length_a   1.000
_cell.length_b   1.000
_cell.length_c   1.000
_cell.angle_alpha   90.00
_cell.angle_beta   90.00
_cell.angle_gamma   90.00
#
_symmetry.space_group_name_H-M   'P 1'
#
loop_
_entity.id
_entity.type
_entity.pdbx_description
1 polymer ?
#
loop_
_entity_poly.entity_id
_entity_poly.type
_entity_poly.pdbx_seq_one_letter_code
_entity_poly.pdbx_strand_id
1 'polypeptide(L)'
;MHTMEGNRIVMLDIQKNGSIVERIPGVGQDSTTANTLLGAMYPDVKVAIVSVPTEVLEDFEEAAVARTLTGIRHSGVHLKMVGASGSAKNGKYYFCDAAHESLLARRFEMWPEAAITYFGILVSNLKVVRKEADQVVLVVPDLKLGTNDCRGWIRRSLFLKLRLPEGYFYQFRLAFENTQAKGSFKIMEDDVADALGCDIILPESSVKPGLRKQSVLSTVLGSDVRTFRGPIVLGIREISRPLTFESSYTVLQHAPVDAIATEIVPQAREKIDILKAAWRERNHEVIVEMIGSAIRSDDESGEEEFQRIIEATLLADGSGELTRHPYIHRQLDRLLARWAYKLMTGGGLDLPAFALADDGILYLHNGKVMSAADWMPRDSAISSSTSDRSLCVRYPVRMKEDLLPMIHLTAGETANLLADLQGLSLEFALRITTEQLTLKGTYTLHSETAKLNGGDFDFDWVCILESERFPLFVADRFALVDEHKVTKTKHERVKSPWFNLEFVALKSRGNQIGVITDLMSSCVAADRHDLLYELVAELQKEIDSLKHNIRADRSKLHSIRTEVGNAAWLSLKNAKTVSELPICLEVSKTDRIGNLYNVLRKDIADLLERPFPIEQFRGLITGGDISREIFQEVRLVNTVYAAGHGVIQKAFLEAKDVYEKAQERVTAAVQSGDQNSIKHMKRELAKASANFRRVEESTRDQSRSLQAIMSFWGQGKHENREGWCSALHTIVSRGKGMGSILFHAFPQEVVNAIAERTGGKKTMLQMKDKEGSVVIEGGSFFFVRGTQKSLIFRLDWEKGSLVYRQ
;
A
#
# COMPACT_ATOMS: atom_id res chain seq x y z
N MET A 1 -4.53 23.61 -25.35
CA MET A 1 -3.32 23.16 -24.63
C MET A 1 -3.09 24.00 -23.36
N HIS A 2 -4.14 24.22 -22.55
CA HIS A 2 -4.10 24.98 -21.29
C HIS A 2 -4.99 24.26 -20.26
N THR A 3 -4.43 23.37 -19.43
CA THR A 3 -5.16 22.72 -18.32
C THR A 3 -4.26 22.18 -17.19
N MET A 4 -2.92 22.24 -17.30
CA MET A 4 -2.06 21.44 -16.41
C MET A 4 -1.89 21.96 -14.97
N GLU A 5 -2.18 23.24 -14.67
CA GLU A 5 -2.19 23.72 -13.27
C GLU A 5 -3.39 23.21 -12.46
N GLY A 6 -4.52 22.90 -13.13
CA GLY A 6 -5.74 22.44 -12.46
C GLY A 6 -5.61 21.03 -11.86
N ASN A 7 -4.67 20.23 -12.33
CA ASN A 7 -4.60 18.82 -11.94
C ASN A 7 -3.63 18.52 -10.79
N ARG A 8 -2.88 19.50 -10.28
CA ARG A 8 -1.91 19.27 -9.20
C ARG A 8 -2.59 19.28 -7.83
N ILE A 9 -2.22 18.31 -6.99
CA ILE A 9 -2.64 18.25 -5.59
C ILE A 9 -1.57 18.91 -4.71
N VAL A 10 -1.93 19.98 -4.02
CA VAL A 10 -1.05 20.70 -3.07
C VAL A 10 -0.89 19.89 -1.78
N MET A 11 0.30 19.88 -1.16
CA MET A 11 0.52 19.19 0.12
C MET A 11 0.83 20.18 1.24
N LEU A 12 0.00 20.20 2.27
CA LEU A 12 0.11 21.10 3.42
C LEU A 12 0.24 20.32 4.72
N ASP A 13 1.00 20.84 5.67
CA ASP A 13 1.08 20.31 7.05
C ASP A 13 0.59 21.37 8.04
N ILE A 14 -0.28 20.95 8.96
CA ILE A 14 -0.65 21.76 10.12
C ILE A 14 0.21 21.32 11.30
N GLN A 15 0.89 22.27 11.94
CA GLN A 15 1.67 22.03 13.17
C GLN A 15 0.77 22.10 14.41
N LYS A 16 1.26 21.66 15.58
CA LYS A 16 0.47 21.66 16.84
C LYS A 16 -0.04 23.04 17.24
N ASN A 17 0.72 24.08 16.95
CA ASN A 17 0.35 25.47 17.22
C ASN A 17 -0.65 26.04 16.19
N GLY A 18 -1.10 25.23 15.23
CA GLY A 18 -2.01 25.60 14.16
C GLY A 18 -1.36 26.32 12.98
N SER A 19 -0.03 26.46 12.92
CA SER A 19 0.63 27.05 11.75
C SER A 19 0.59 26.09 10.56
N ILE A 20 0.42 26.64 9.35
CA ILE A 20 0.47 25.88 8.10
C ILE A 20 1.87 25.98 7.53
N VAL A 21 2.44 24.84 7.19
CA VAL A 21 3.68 24.73 6.43
C VAL A 21 3.34 24.04 5.12
N GLU A 22 3.60 24.70 4.01
CA GLU A 22 3.58 24.02 2.71
C GLU A 22 4.80 23.09 2.67
N ARG A 23 4.57 21.79 2.39
CA ARG A 23 5.71 20.90 2.13
C ARG A 23 6.38 21.40 0.86
N ILE A 24 7.72 21.58 0.91
CA ILE A 24 8.52 21.98 -0.26
C ILE A 24 8.03 21.14 -1.44
N PRO A 25 7.45 21.77 -2.48
CA PRO A 25 6.98 21.07 -3.67
C PRO A 25 8.01 20.07 -4.13
N GLY A 26 7.65 18.79 -4.04
CA GLY A 26 8.46 17.72 -4.61
C GLY A 26 8.53 17.98 -6.10
N VAL A 27 9.70 18.37 -6.58
CA VAL A 27 9.97 18.45 -8.01
C VAL A 27 9.70 17.03 -8.55
N GLY A 28 8.61 16.85 -9.31
CA GLY A 28 8.25 15.61 -10.03
C GLY A 28 7.64 14.44 -9.27
N GLN A 29 6.99 14.66 -8.14
CA GLN A 29 5.91 13.75 -7.71
C GLN A 29 4.65 14.57 -7.51
N ASP A 30 4.14 15.12 -8.61
CA ASP A 30 2.80 15.70 -8.61
C ASP A 30 1.82 14.54 -8.35
N SER A 31 1.32 14.42 -7.12
CA SER A 31 0.01 13.79 -6.92
C SER A 31 -0.95 14.59 -7.79
N THR A 32 -1.52 13.96 -8.81
CA THR A 32 -2.44 14.63 -9.74
C THR A 32 -3.83 14.02 -9.71
N THR A 33 -4.81 14.79 -10.14
CA THR A 33 -6.18 14.33 -10.38
C THR A 33 -6.38 13.74 -11.78
N ALA A 34 -5.36 13.78 -12.65
CA ALA A 34 -5.48 13.45 -14.08
C ALA A 34 -6.03 12.04 -14.36
N ASN A 35 -5.64 11.05 -13.56
CA ASN A 35 -6.07 9.65 -13.69
C ASN A 35 -7.04 9.24 -12.57
N THR A 36 -7.91 10.15 -12.15
CA THR A 36 -8.88 9.92 -11.07
C THR A 36 -10.30 10.21 -11.57
N LEU A 37 -11.32 9.67 -10.91
CA LEU A 37 -12.70 10.06 -11.22
C LEU A 37 -12.94 11.55 -10.95
N LEU A 38 -12.29 12.11 -9.92
CA LEU A 38 -12.39 13.51 -9.54
C LEU A 38 -11.93 14.43 -10.65
N GLY A 39 -10.71 14.24 -11.17
CA GLY A 39 -10.17 15.09 -12.25
C GLY A 39 -10.87 14.86 -13.58
N ALA A 40 -11.41 13.66 -13.81
CA ALA A 40 -12.31 13.46 -14.94
C ALA A 40 -13.61 14.26 -14.74
N MET A 41 -14.34 14.12 -13.64
CA MET A 41 -15.60 14.85 -13.44
C MET A 41 -15.43 16.37 -13.41
N TYR A 42 -14.36 16.85 -12.76
CA TYR A 42 -14.10 18.28 -12.52
C TYR A 42 -12.65 18.62 -12.91
N PRO A 43 -12.36 18.85 -14.20
CA PRO A 43 -10.99 19.08 -14.68
C PRO A 43 -10.31 20.36 -14.14
N ASP A 44 -11.09 21.27 -13.59
CA ASP A 44 -10.68 22.57 -13.04
C ASP A 44 -10.65 22.63 -11.51
N VAL A 45 -10.94 21.50 -10.83
CA VAL A 45 -10.93 21.42 -9.37
C VAL A 45 -9.53 21.61 -8.80
N LYS A 46 -9.37 22.54 -7.85
CA LYS A 46 -8.10 22.71 -7.14
C LYS A 46 -8.12 21.87 -5.87
N VAL A 47 -7.15 20.98 -5.70
CA VAL A 47 -7.15 19.99 -4.61
C VAL A 47 -5.90 20.15 -3.74
N ALA A 48 -6.05 19.91 -2.44
CA ALA A 48 -4.94 19.77 -1.51
C ALA A 48 -5.09 18.53 -0.63
N ILE A 49 -3.98 17.92 -0.24
CA ILE A 49 -3.88 16.98 0.87
C ILE A 49 -3.28 17.74 2.05
N VAL A 50 -3.99 17.72 3.17
CA VAL A 50 -3.57 18.38 4.41
C VAL A 50 -3.27 17.30 5.45
N SER A 51 -2.05 17.28 5.96
CA SER A 51 -1.65 16.43 7.07
C SER A 51 -1.78 17.20 8.40
N VAL A 52 -2.24 16.51 9.43
CA VAL A 52 -2.32 17.05 10.80
C VAL A 52 -1.47 16.20 11.75
N PRO A 53 -1.10 16.71 12.94
CA PRO A 53 -0.30 15.94 13.89
C PRO A 53 -1.05 14.67 14.32
N THR A 54 -0.34 13.55 14.46
CA THR A 54 -0.92 12.25 14.88
C THR A 54 -0.64 11.91 16.35
N GLU A 55 0.10 12.76 17.05
CA GLU A 55 0.37 12.64 18.48
C GLU A 55 -0.80 13.08 19.34
N VAL A 56 -0.76 12.74 20.64
CA VAL A 56 -1.73 13.24 21.61
C VAL A 56 -1.55 14.74 21.72
N LEU A 57 -2.59 15.48 21.33
CA LEU A 57 -2.67 16.93 21.44
C LEU A 57 -3.28 17.30 22.79
N GLU A 58 -2.80 18.39 23.38
CA GLU A 58 -3.51 19.03 24.49
C GLU A 58 -4.77 19.74 23.97
N ASP A 59 -5.77 19.96 24.84
CA ASP A 59 -7.06 20.56 24.44
C ASP A 59 -6.87 21.88 23.67
N PHE A 60 -5.89 22.70 24.06
CA PHE A 60 -5.53 23.93 23.37
C PHE A 60 -4.93 23.69 21.98
N GLU A 61 -4.03 22.70 21.85
CA GLU A 61 -3.41 22.34 20.57
C GLU A 61 -4.45 21.74 19.62
N GLU A 62 -5.35 20.89 20.12
CA GLU A 62 -6.45 20.34 19.34
C GLU A 62 -7.38 21.44 18.83
N ALA A 63 -7.72 22.42 19.69
CA ALA A 63 -8.51 23.58 19.30
C ALA A 63 -7.78 24.45 18.24
N ALA A 64 -6.47 24.65 18.38
CA ALA A 64 -5.66 25.40 17.41
C ALA A 64 -5.63 24.70 16.04
N VAL A 65 -5.40 23.39 16.01
CA VAL A 65 -5.42 22.58 14.77
C VAL A 65 -6.82 22.59 14.14
N ALA A 66 -7.88 22.39 14.93
CA ALA A 66 -9.25 22.40 14.44
C ALA A 66 -9.63 23.76 13.82
N ARG A 67 -9.25 24.86 14.48
CA ARG A 67 -9.46 26.21 13.93
C ARG A 67 -8.78 26.37 12.57
N THR A 68 -7.54 25.92 12.44
CA THR A 68 -6.81 26.01 11.17
C THR A 68 -7.45 25.17 10.07
N LEU A 69 -7.92 23.95 10.39
CA LEU A 69 -8.58 23.06 9.42
C LEU A 69 -9.81 23.70 8.75
N THR A 70 -10.57 24.53 9.47
CA THR A 70 -11.80 25.14 8.94
C THR A 70 -11.57 26.37 8.05
N GLY A 71 -10.36 26.95 8.07
CA GLY A 71 -10.06 28.28 7.52
C GLY A 71 -8.86 28.32 6.58
N ILE A 72 -8.49 27.20 5.95
CA ILE A 72 -7.28 27.12 5.12
C ILE A 72 -7.38 28.06 3.90
N ARG A 73 -6.44 28.99 3.80
CA ARG A 73 -6.19 29.79 2.60
C ARG A 73 -4.79 29.54 2.11
N HIS A 74 -4.65 29.16 0.85
CA HIS A 74 -3.36 28.89 0.23
C HIS A 74 -3.34 29.47 -1.18
N SER A 75 -2.33 30.29 -1.49
CA SER A 75 -2.17 30.93 -2.82
C SER A 75 -3.43 31.64 -3.33
N GLY A 76 -4.14 32.34 -2.43
CA GLY A 76 -5.39 33.04 -2.75
C GLY A 76 -6.63 32.16 -2.88
N VAL A 77 -6.51 30.84 -2.76
CA VAL A 77 -7.62 29.88 -2.82
C VAL A 77 -8.10 29.56 -1.40
N HIS A 78 -9.40 29.64 -1.18
CA HIS A 78 -10.04 29.14 0.04
C HIS A 78 -10.30 27.65 -0.13
N LEU A 79 -9.59 26.84 0.67
CA LEU A 79 -9.68 25.39 0.63
C LEU A 79 -10.67 24.90 1.69
N LYS A 80 -11.54 23.95 1.30
CA LYS A 80 -12.57 23.32 2.13
C LYS A 80 -12.37 21.82 2.18
N MET A 81 -12.50 21.22 3.36
CA MET A 81 -12.38 19.78 3.52
C MET A 81 -13.53 19.08 2.79
N VAL A 82 -13.23 17.96 2.11
CA VAL A 82 -14.24 17.19 1.37
C VAL A 82 -14.22 15.70 1.66
N GLY A 83 -13.18 15.19 2.33
CA GLY A 83 -13.14 13.77 2.73
C GLY A 83 -11.72 13.26 2.98
N ALA A 84 -11.59 11.94 2.98
CA ALA A 84 -10.31 11.27 3.19
C ALA A 84 -10.19 9.97 2.39
N SER A 85 -9.00 9.38 2.41
CA SER A 85 -8.76 8.01 1.92
C SER A 85 -8.38 7.09 3.09
N GLY A 86 -7.87 5.89 2.81
CA GLY A 86 -7.26 5.03 3.83
C GLY A 86 -6.13 5.71 4.63
N SER A 87 -5.59 6.83 4.13
CA SER A 87 -4.64 7.70 4.82
C SER A 87 -5.22 8.51 6.00
N ALA A 88 -6.53 8.49 6.23
CA ALA A 88 -7.17 9.20 7.35
C ALA A 88 -6.60 8.78 8.71
N LYS A 89 -6.24 7.50 8.86
CA LYS A 89 -5.59 6.96 10.07
C LYS A 89 -4.24 7.62 10.37
N ASN A 90 -3.58 8.14 9.32
CA ASN A 90 -2.31 8.86 9.37
C ASN A 90 -2.51 10.38 9.42
N GLY A 91 -3.74 10.86 9.63
CA GLY A 91 -4.05 12.29 9.71
C GLY A 91 -3.97 13.05 8.39
N LYS A 92 -4.16 12.39 7.24
CA LYS A 92 -4.12 13.02 5.90
C LYS A 92 -5.52 13.12 5.28
N TYR A 93 -5.95 14.32 4.92
CA TYR A 93 -7.30 14.64 4.45
C TYR A 93 -7.30 15.43 3.14
N TYR A 94 -8.35 15.30 2.35
CA TYR A 94 -8.52 16.00 1.08
C TYR A 94 -9.35 17.28 1.24
N PHE A 95 -8.87 18.32 0.57
CA PHE A 95 -9.50 19.63 0.47
C PHE A 95 -9.68 19.99 -0.99
N CYS A 96 -10.73 20.75 -1.32
CA CYS A 96 -10.91 21.37 -2.63
C CYS A 96 -11.17 22.87 -2.51
N ASP A 97 -11.17 23.59 -3.64
CA ASP A 97 -11.65 24.97 -3.67
C ASP A 97 -13.15 25.07 -3.33
N ALA A 98 -13.56 26.23 -2.82
CA ALA A 98 -14.92 26.47 -2.35
C ALA A 98 -16.01 26.31 -3.44
N ALA A 99 -15.69 26.43 -4.74
CA ALA A 99 -16.69 26.27 -5.79
C ALA A 99 -17.13 24.81 -5.95
N HIS A 100 -16.24 23.86 -5.66
CA HIS A 100 -16.47 22.43 -5.81
C HIS A 100 -16.94 21.72 -4.54
N GLU A 101 -16.83 22.36 -3.37
CA GLU A 101 -17.15 21.77 -2.06
C GLU A 101 -18.59 21.21 -2.03
N SER A 102 -19.57 22.02 -2.40
CA SER A 102 -20.98 21.62 -2.32
C SER A 102 -21.34 20.50 -3.31
N LEU A 103 -20.66 20.45 -4.46
CA LEU A 103 -20.86 19.40 -5.46
C LEU A 103 -20.36 18.06 -4.93
N LEU A 104 -19.16 18.05 -4.34
CA LEU A 104 -18.56 16.87 -3.75
C LEU A 104 -19.32 16.41 -2.49
N ALA A 105 -19.72 17.34 -1.63
CA ALA A 105 -20.47 17.05 -0.42
C ALA A 105 -21.81 16.34 -0.72
N ARG A 106 -22.54 16.77 -1.76
CA ARG A 106 -23.81 16.13 -2.19
C ARG A 106 -23.63 14.67 -2.60
N ARG A 107 -22.48 14.31 -3.20
CA ARG A 107 -22.17 12.93 -3.59
C ARG A 107 -22.05 11.97 -2.41
N PHE A 108 -21.70 12.50 -1.25
CA PHE A 108 -21.67 11.78 0.01
C PHE A 108 -22.91 12.08 0.86
N GLU A 109 -24.00 12.56 0.25
CA GLU A 109 -25.23 12.95 0.95
C GLU A 109 -25.05 13.94 2.11
N MET A 110 -24.05 14.81 2.03
CA MET A 110 -23.66 15.70 3.13
C MET A 110 -23.37 14.93 4.44
N TRP A 111 -22.83 13.71 4.31
CA TRP A 111 -22.55 12.80 5.43
C TRP A 111 -21.02 12.70 5.66
N PRO A 112 -20.49 13.34 6.72
CA PRO A 112 -19.05 13.36 7.01
C PRO A 112 -18.39 11.98 7.10
N GLU A 113 -18.97 11.05 7.84
CA GLU A 113 -18.37 9.72 8.04
C GLU A 113 -18.26 8.95 6.71
N ALA A 114 -19.22 9.12 5.81
CA ALA A 114 -19.14 8.58 4.45
C ALA A 114 -18.08 9.28 3.60
N ALA A 115 -17.96 10.61 3.68
CA ALA A 115 -16.91 11.34 2.97
C ALA A 115 -15.51 10.92 3.44
N ILE A 116 -15.28 10.77 4.74
CA ILE A 116 -14.01 10.29 5.29
C ILE A 116 -13.72 8.84 4.86
N THR A 117 -14.75 7.99 4.79
CA THR A 117 -14.57 6.57 4.47
C THR A 117 -14.43 6.30 2.96
N TYR A 118 -15.19 7.01 2.12
CA TYR A 118 -15.40 6.64 0.71
C TYR A 118 -14.87 7.66 -0.29
N PHE A 119 -14.34 8.83 0.12
CA PHE A 119 -13.80 9.82 -0.82
C PHE A 119 -12.62 9.26 -1.64
N GLY A 120 -11.92 8.25 -1.11
CA GLY A 120 -10.94 7.45 -1.85
C GLY A 120 -11.44 6.91 -3.20
N ILE A 121 -12.75 6.69 -3.39
CA ILE A 121 -13.34 6.28 -4.68
C ILE A 121 -13.06 7.31 -5.78
N LEU A 122 -13.09 8.60 -5.43
CA LEU A 122 -12.95 9.69 -6.39
C LEU A 122 -11.49 10.00 -6.72
N VAL A 123 -10.58 9.81 -5.77
CA VAL A 123 -9.16 10.21 -5.85
C VAL A 123 -8.18 9.06 -6.06
N SER A 124 -8.66 7.82 -6.08
CA SER A 124 -7.81 6.67 -6.43
C SER A 124 -7.22 6.86 -7.83
N ASN A 125 -5.93 6.56 -7.97
CA ASN A 125 -5.28 6.50 -9.28
C ASN A 125 -5.81 5.31 -10.08
N LEU A 126 -6.15 5.52 -11.35
CA LEU A 126 -6.81 4.53 -12.20
C LEU A 126 -5.92 4.21 -13.42
N LYS A 127 -5.90 2.95 -13.84
CA LYS A 127 -5.18 2.50 -15.04
C LYS A 127 -5.84 3.03 -16.31
N VAL A 128 -7.17 3.13 -16.29
CA VAL A 128 -8.00 3.66 -17.37
C VAL A 128 -9.10 4.50 -16.76
N VAL A 129 -9.40 5.65 -17.36
CA VAL A 129 -10.56 6.49 -17.04
C VAL A 129 -11.29 6.82 -18.34
N ARG A 130 -12.61 6.65 -18.35
CA ARG A 130 -13.43 6.88 -19.53
C ARG A 130 -14.74 7.56 -19.16
N LYS A 131 -15.13 8.56 -19.96
CA LYS A 131 -16.42 9.24 -19.87
C LYS A 131 -17.32 8.77 -21.00
N GLU A 132 -18.57 8.48 -20.69
CA GLU A 132 -19.61 8.17 -21.68
C GLU A 132 -20.85 9.01 -21.35
N ALA A 133 -21.53 9.52 -22.38
CA ALA A 133 -22.54 10.56 -22.22
C ALA A 133 -23.95 10.05 -21.91
N ASP A 134 -24.32 8.88 -22.43
CA ASP A 134 -25.65 8.29 -22.28
C ASP A 134 -25.50 6.79 -22.06
N GLN A 135 -25.45 6.37 -20.80
CA GLN A 135 -25.38 4.96 -20.41
C GLN A 135 -26.46 4.65 -19.37
N VAL A 136 -26.90 3.41 -19.33
CA VAL A 136 -27.93 2.92 -18.41
C VAL A 136 -27.30 2.05 -17.33
N VAL A 137 -27.33 2.53 -16.09
CA VAL A 137 -26.87 1.81 -14.90
C VAL A 137 -28.08 1.26 -14.14
N LEU A 138 -28.14 -0.06 -14.01
CA LEU A 138 -29.14 -0.78 -13.25
C LEU A 138 -28.58 -1.14 -11.87
N VAL A 139 -29.21 -0.67 -10.80
CA VAL A 139 -28.86 -1.06 -9.42
C VAL A 139 -29.90 -2.05 -8.90
N VAL A 140 -29.44 -3.22 -8.47
CA VAL A 140 -30.27 -4.34 -8.02
C VAL A 140 -29.88 -4.79 -6.61
N PRO A 141 -30.77 -5.45 -5.85
CA PRO A 141 -30.37 -6.12 -4.61
C PRO A 141 -29.24 -7.14 -4.86
N ASP A 142 -28.39 -7.37 -3.87
CA ASP A 142 -27.38 -8.43 -3.92
C ASP A 142 -28.02 -9.79 -4.31
N LEU A 143 -27.26 -10.63 -5.03
CA LEU A 143 -27.70 -11.94 -5.56
C LEU A 143 -28.73 -11.90 -6.71
N LYS A 144 -29.22 -10.72 -7.11
CA LYS A 144 -30.11 -10.58 -8.28
C LYS A 144 -29.33 -10.42 -9.57
N LEU A 145 -29.88 -10.94 -10.68
CA LEU A 145 -29.22 -10.98 -11.99
C LEU A 145 -27.81 -11.56 -11.91
N GLY A 146 -27.65 -12.56 -11.04
CA GLY A 146 -26.38 -13.17 -10.73
C GLY A 146 -25.33 -12.12 -10.39
N THR A 147 -25.65 -11.10 -9.58
CA THR A 147 -24.73 -10.17 -8.87
C THR A 147 -24.36 -10.73 -7.49
N ASN A 148 -23.40 -10.14 -6.78
CA ASN A 148 -23.06 -10.52 -5.39
C ASN A 148 -22.41 -9.33 -4.66
N ASP A 149 -21.96 -9.50 -3.42
CA ASP A 149 -21.43 -8.39 -2.59
C ASP A 149 -20.30 -7.63 -3.32
N CYS A 150 -20.62 -6.43 -3.79
CA CYS A 150 -19.79 -5.53 -4.58
C CYS A 150 -19.37 -6.02 -5.97
N ARG A 151 -19.95 -7.11 -6.49
CA ARG A 151 -19.66 -7.64 -7.84
C ARG A 151 -20.84 -7.50 -8.79
N GLY A 152 -20.62 -6.77 -9.88
CA GLY A 152 -21.60 -6.45 -10.93
C GLY A 152 -21.23 -6.93 -12.33
N TRP A 153 -21.94 -6.41 -13.34
CA TRP A 153 -21.74 -6.69 -14.76
C TRP A 153 -21.51 -5.41 -15.58
N ILE A 154 -20.67 -5.52 -16.61
CA ILE A 154 -20.49 -4.49 -17.64
C ILE A 154 -20.78 -5.07 -19.02
N ARG A 155 -21.53 -4.35 -19.85
CA ARG A 155 -21.81 -4.72 -21.24
C ARG A 155 -20.53 -4.83 -22.06
N ARG A 156 -20.41 -5.89 -22.88
CA ARG A 156 -19.23 -6.16 -23.73
C ARG A 156 -18.82 -4.98 -24.61
N SER A 157 -19.74 -4.38 -25.36
CA SER A 157 -19.42 -3.22 -26.21
C SER A 157 -18.91 -2.00 -25.44
N LEU A 158 -19.40 -1.78 -24.22
CA LEU A 158 -18.87 -0.75 -23.31
C LEU A 158 -17.51 -1.14 -22.72
N PHE A 159 -17.27 -2.42 -22.45
CA PHE A 159 -15.97 -2.90 -22.00
C PHE A 159 -14.88 -2.76 -23.08
N LEU A 160 -15.17 -3.12 -24.33
CA LEU A 160 -14.20 -3.04 -25.44
C LEU A 160 -13.62 -1.64 -25.65
N LYS A 161 -14.43 -0.63 -25.36
CA LYS A 161 -14.03 0.78 -25.33
C LYS A 161 -12.88 1.06 -24.33
N LEU A 162 -12.71 0.28 -23.26
CA LEU A 162 -11.63 0.44 -22.29
C LEU A 162 -10.26 -0.04 -22.83
N ARG A 163 -10.24 -0.81 -23.93
CA ARG A 163 -9.03 -1.42 -24.52
C ARG A 163 -8.22 -2.25 -23.52
N LEU A 164 -8.93 -3.02 -22.70
CA LEU A 164 -8.36 -3.93 -21.70
C LEU A 164 -8.40 -5.38 -22.21
N PRO A 165 -7.49 -6.25 -21.73
CA PRO A 165 -7.51 -7.66 -22.13
C PRO A 165 -8.76 -8.35 -21.60
N GLU A 166 -9.37 -9.24 -22.40
CA GLU A 166 -10.54 -10.06 -22.03
C GLU A 166 -10.18 -11.30 -21.20
N GLY A 167 -11.18 -11.91 -20.56
CA GLY A 167 -11.02 -13.13 -19.76
C GLY A 167 -10.38 -12.89 -18.39
N TYR A 168 -10.45 -11.65 -17.89
CA TYR A 168 -9.97 -11.25 -16.57
C TYR A 168 -11.13 -10.71 -15.73
N PHE A 169 -10.85 -10.44 -14.46
CA PHE A 169 -11.73 -9.78 -13.52
C PHE A 169 -11.22 -8.35 -13.29
N TYR A 170 -12.12 -7.38 -13.15
CA TYR A 170 -11.74 -5.96 -13.16
C TYR A 170 -12.27 -5.22 -11.95
N GLN A 171 -11.40 -4.55 -11.20
CA GLN A 171 -11.81 -3.64 -10.14
C GLN A 171 -12.19 -2.28 -10.74
N PHE A 172 -13.41 -1.82 -10.46
CA PHE A 172 -13.90 -0.56 -10.98
C PHE A 172 -14.08 0.51 -9.90
N ARG A 173 -14.07 1.76 -10.36
CA ARG A 173 -14.66 2.93 -9.70
C ARG A 173 -15.59 3.57 -10.72
N LEU A 174 -16.80 3.92 -10.31
CA LEU A 174 -17.80 4.50 -11.21
C LEU A 174 -18.44 5.71 -10.55
N ALA A 175 -18.56 6.81 -11.28
CA ALA A 175 -19.41 7.94 -10.93
C ALA A 175 -20.53 8.05 -11.98
N PHE A 176 -21.76 8.22 -11.50
CA PHE A 176 -22.96 8.40 -12.31
C PHE A 176 -23.96 9.24 -11.51
N GLU A 177 -24.74 10.08 -12.17
CA GLU A 177 -25.64 11.03 -11.48
C GLU A 177 -24.89 11.78 -10.35
N ASN A 178 -25.53 11.93 -9.18
CA ASN A 178 -24.93 12.45 -7.96
C ASN A 178 -24.46 11.35 -6.99
N THR A 179 -24.04 10.19 -7.49
CA THR A 179 -23.55 9.08 -6.65
C THR A 179 -22.33 8.36 -7.25
N GLN A 180 -21.78 7.39 -6.52
CA GLN A 180 -20.62 6.64 -6.96
C GLN A 180 -20.67 5.21 -6.45
N ALA A 181 -19.97 4.35 -7.17
CA ALA A 181 -19.84 2.95 -6.86
C ALA A 181 -18.38 2.50 -6.93
N LYS A 182 -18.10 1.46 -6.17
CA LYS A 182 -16.86 0.69 -6.25
C LYS A 182 -17.19 -0.79 -6.19
N GLY A 183 -16.34 -1.61 -6.78
CA GLY A 183 -16.53 -3.05 -6.77
C GLY A 183 -15.74 -3.70 -7.88
N SER A 184 -16.25 -4.83 -8.34
CA SER A 184 -15.66 -5.61 -9.44
C SER A 184 -16.66 -5.93 -10.54
N PHE A 185 -16.19 -6.11 -11.77
CA PHE A 185 -17.01 -6.49 -12.91
C PHE A 185 -16.61 -7.84 -13.50
N LYS A 186 -17.64 -8.60 -13.88
CA LYS A 186 -17.60 -9.56 -14.99
C LYS A 186 -18.22 -8.92 -16.24
N ILE A 187 -17.93 -9.47 -17.41
CA ILE A 187 -18.47 -8.98 -18.68
C ILE A 187 -19.77 -9.74 -18.98
N MET A 188 -20.84 -9.01 -19.31
CA MET A 188 -22.06 -9.59 -19.87
C MET A 188 -22.10 -9.36 -21.38
N GLU A 189 -22.66 -10.31 -22.11
CA GLU A 189 -22.84 -10.21 -23.55
C GLU A 189 -23.83 -9.10 -23.94
N ASP A 190 -23.65 -8.56 -25.15
CA ASP A 190 -24.48 -7.45 -25.64
C ASP A 190 -25.97 -7.85 -25.78
N ASP A 191 -26.27 -9.11 -26.07
CA ASP A 191 -27.64 -9.62 -26.20
C ASP A 191 -28.39 -9.68 -24.85
N VAL A 192 -27.69 -10.03 -23.77
CA VAL A 192 -28.18 -9.94 -22.39
C VAL A 192 -28.46 -8.49 -22.03
N ALA A 193 -27.51 -7.60 -22.36
CA ALA A 193 -27.60 -6.18 -22.10
C ALA A 193 -28.82 -5.56 -22.81
N ASP A 194 -29.05 -5.93 -24.07
CA ASP A 194 -30.19 -5.51 -24.87
C ASP A 194 -31.52 -6.04 -24.31
N ALA A 195 -31.57 -7.30 -23.91
CA ALA A 195 -32.76 -7.90 -23.30
C ALA A 195 -33.15 -7.23 -21.97
N LEU A 196 -32.16 -6.73 -21.22
CA LEU A 196 -32.37 -6.00 -19.96
C LEU A 196 -32.49 -4.47 -20.15
N GLY A 197 -32.15 -3.95 -21.33
CA GLY A 197 -32.12 -2.52 -21.61
C GLY A 197 -31.11 -1.75 -20.74
N CYS A 198 -29.95 -2.33 -20.43
CA CYS A 198 -28.95 -1.72 -19.55
C CYS A 198 -27.50 -1.94 -20.04
N ASP A 199 -26.58 -1.06 -19.64
CA ASP A 199 -25.15 -1.14 -19.98
C ASP A 199 -24.29 -1.62 -18.80
N ILE A 200 -24.72 -1.36 -17.57
CA ILE A 200 -24.02 -1.75 -16.34
C ILE A 200 -25.06 -2.24 -15.33
N ILE A 201 -24.78 -3.37 -14.67
CA ILE A 201 -25.56 -3.87 -13.54
C ILE A 201 -24.70 -3.81 -12.28
N LEU A 202 -25.20 -3.15 -11.24
CA LEU A 202 -24.53 -3.01 -9.94
C LEU A 202 -25.40 -3.60 -8.83
N PRO A 203 -24.82 -4.37 -7.90
CA PRO A 203 -25.49 -4.67 -6.64
C PRO A 203 -25.57 -3.41 -5.76
N GLU A 204 -26.57 -3.30 -4.89
CA GLU A 204 -26.71 -2.19 -3.93
C GLU A 204 -25.46 -2.01 -3.07
N SER A 205 -24.80 -3.11 -2.73
CA SER A 205 -23.54 -3.15 -2.00
C SER A 205 -22.42 -2.36 -2.69
N SER A 206 -22.39 -2.24 -4.03
CA SER A 206 -21.35 -1.46 -4.74
C SER A 206 -21.49 0.05 -4.55
N VAL A 207 -22.69 0.57 -4.29
CA VAL A 207 -22.95 2.02 -4.25
C VAL A 207 -22.58 2.60 -2.89
N LYS A 208 -21.73 3.64 -2.86
CA LYS A 208 -21.18 4.22 -1.62
C LYS A 208 -21.29 5.77 -1.63
N PRO A 209 -21.96 6.42 -0.65
CA PRO A 209 -22.81 5.81 0.37
C PRO A 209 -24.00 5.08 -0.25
N GLY A 210 -24.54 4.10 0.48
CA GLY A 210 -25.68 3.30 0.00
C GLY A 210 -26.89 4.20 -0.30
N LEU A 211 -27.63 3.86 -1.35
CA LEU A 211 -28.76 4.66 -1.81
C LEU A 211 -29.86 4.78 -0.73
N ARG A 212 -30.47 5.97 -0.61
CA ARG A 212 -31.62 6.17 0.28
C ARG A 212 -32.73 5.16 -0.02
N LYS A 213 -33.27 4.50 1.01
CA LYS A 213 -34.38 3.54 0.88
C LYS A 213 -35.56 4.20 0.18
N GLN A 214 -36.20 3.50 -0.74
CA GLN A 214 -37.43 3.99 -1.37
C GLN A 214 -38.59 4.01 -0.34
N SER A 215 -39.66 4.75 -0.64
CA SER A 215 -40.87 4.74 0.18
C SER A 215 -41.50 3.33 0.22
N VAL A 216 -42.10 2.95 1.34
CA VAL A 216 -42.77 1.64 1.53
C VAL A 216 -43.74 1.29 0.38
N LEU A 217 -44.35 2.29 -0.24
CA LEU A 217 -45.30 2.16 -1.34
C LEU A 217 -44.68 1.62 -2.65
N SER A 218 -43.42 1.90 -2.95
CA SER A 218 -42.74 1.40 -4.16
C SER A 218 -42.15 0.01 -3.98
N THR A 219 -41.76 -0.35 -2.76
CA THR A 219 -41.39 -1.73 -2.39
C THR A 219 -42.56 -2.70 -2.51
N VAL A 220 -43.79 -2.25 -2.17
CA VAL A 220 -45.03 -3.05 -2.34
C VAL A 220 -45.40 -3.25 -3.82
N LEU A 221 -44.97 -2.36 -4.71
CA LEU A 221 -45.18 -2.47 -6.16
C LEU A 221 -44.09 -3.28 -6.89
N GLY A 222 -43.15 -3.88 -6.16
CA GLY A 222 -42.19 -4.85 -6.71
C GLY A 222 -41.00 -4.26 -7.47
N SER A 223 -40.75 -2.95 -7.43
CA SER A 223 -39.62 -2.31 -8.12
C SER A 223 -38.43 -2.06 -7.17
N ASP A 224 -37.82 -3.12 -6.65
CA ASP A 224 -36.56 -3.02 -5.86
C ASP A 224 -35.33 -2.70 -6.74
N VAL A 225 -35.55 -2.50 -8.04
CA VAL A 225 -34.54 -2.18 -9.05
C VAL A 225 -34.57 -0.68 -9.35
N ARG A 226 -33.39 -0.05 -9.44
CA ARG A 226 -33.26 1.37 -9.81
C ARG A 226 -32.48 1.53 -11.11
N THR A 227 -33.04 2.31 -12.02
CA THR A 227 -32.41 2.60 -13.30
C THR A 227 -31.96 4.06 -13.34
N PHE A 228 -30.69 4.28 -13.70
CA PHE A 228 -30.12 5.59 -13.90
C PHE A 228 -29.67 5.68 -15.35
N ARG A 229 -30.08 6.74 -16.07
CA ARG A 229 -29.69 6.98 -17.45
C ARG A 229 -29.04 8.34 -17.56
N GLY A 230 -27.82 8.39 -18.07
CA GLY A 230 -27.11 9.64 -18.26
C GLY A 230 -25.60 9.46 -18.34
N PRO A 231 -24.83 10.54 -18.07
CA PRO A 231 -23.39 10.49 -18.18
C PRO A 231 -22.77 9.67 -17.05
N ILE A 232 -21.73 8.93 -17.40
CA ILE A 232 -20.92 8.18 -16.45
C ILE A 232 -19.43 8.53 -16.59
N VAL A 233 -18.70 8.37 -15.50
CA VAL A 233 -17.24 8.32 -15.49
C VAL A 233 -16.83 6.99 -14.90
N LEU A 234 -16.32 6.10 -15.74
CA LEU A 234 -15.87 4.76 -15.38
C LEU A 234 -14.34 4.71 -15.31
N GLY A 235 -13.83 4.11 -14.25
CA GLY A 235 -12.42 3.92 -13.98
C GLY A 235 -12.10 2.47 -13.68
N ILE A 236 -10.99 1.96 -14.20
CA ILE A 236 -10.45 0.64 -13.81
C ILE A 236 -9.23 0.83 -12.92
N ARG A 237 -9.31 0.31 -11.70
CA ARG A 237 -8.26 0.41 -10.69
C ARG A 237 -7.26 -0.73 -10.80
N GLU A 238 -7.75 -1.95 -10.98
CA GLU A 238 -6.95 -3.17 -10.98
C GLU A 238 -7.55 -4.23 -11.92
N ILE A 239 -6.71 -5.16 -12.40
CA ILE A 239 -7.09 -6.26 -13.29
C ILE A 239 -6.49 -7.53 -12.71
N SER A 240 -7.26 -8.61 -12.67
CA SER A 240 -6.77 -9.87 -12.11
C SER A 240 -5.57 -10.35 -12.92
N ARG A 241 -4.65 -11.02 -12.27
CA ARG A 241 -3.42 -11.52 -12.91
C ARG A 241 -2.78 -12.57 -12.04
N PRO A 242 -1.96 -13.46 -12.61
CA PRO A 242 -1.12 -14.33 -11.82
C PRO A 242 -0.27 -13.50 -10.84
N LEU A 243 -0.36 -13.85 -9.57
CA LEU A 243 0.37 -13.23 -8.48
C LEU A 243 0.95 -14.30 -7.57
N THR A 244 2.01 -13.90 -6.89
CA THR A 244 2.59 -14.68 -5.80
C THR A 244 2.79 -13.72 -4.63
N PHE A 245 2.31 -14.10 -3.47
CA PHE A 245 2.53 -13.39 -2.22
C PHE A 245 3.54 -14.14 -1.37
N GLU A 246 4.35 -13.40 -0.63
CA GLU A 246 5.15 -13.98 0.43
C GLU A 246 4.27 -14.25 1.65
N SER A 247 4.45 -15.42 2.26
CA SER A 247 3.84 -15.73 3.54
C SER A 247 4.30 -14.75 4.63
N SER A 248 3.47 -14.63 5.68
CA SER A 248 3.74 -13.80 6.84
C SER A 248 3.59 -14.61 8.13
N TYR A 249 4.13 -14.07 9.22
CA TYR A 249 3.96 -14.67 10.55
C TYR A 249 2.50 -14.85 10.96
N THR A 250 1.56 -14.04 10.45
CA THR A 250 0.14 -14.17 10.80
C THR A 250 -0.49 -15.43 10.21
N VAL A 251 0.07 -15.98 9.14
CA VAL A 251 -0.31 -17.30 8.63
C VAL A 251 0.47 -18.38 9.39
N LEU A 252 1.79 -18.23 9.42
CA LEU A 252 2.70 -19.28 9.88
C LEU A 252 2.54 -19.62 11.37
N GLN A 253 2.10 -18.67 12.20
CA GLN A 253 1.84 -18.91 13.62
C GLN A 253 0.77 -20.01 13.86
N HIS A 254 -0.08 -20.26 12.85
CA HIS A 254 -1.13 -21.28 12.88
C HIS A 254 -0.68 -22.64 12.31
N ALA A 255 0.54 -22.75 11.78
CA ALA A 255 1.08 -24.02 11.31
C ALA A 255 1.41 -24.97 12.47
N PRO A 256 1.19 -26.29 12.30
CA PRO A 256 1.62 -27.27 13.28
C PRO A 256 3.16 -27.31 13.34
N VAL A 257 3.71 -27.64 14.51
CA VAL A 257 5.16 -27.65 14.75
C VAL A 257 5.89 -28.57 13.78
N ASP A 258 5.30 -29.73 13.47
CA ASP A 258 5.88 -30.69 12.54
C ASP A 258 5.97 -30.11 11.13
N ALA A 259 4.92 -29.44 10.63
CA ALA A 259 4.97 -28.74 9.34
C ALA A 259 6.04 -27.65 9.31
N ILE A 260 6.20 -26.90 10.41
CA ILE A 260 7.29 -25.90 10.50
C ILE A 260 8.65 -26.57 10.34
N ALA A 261 8.88 -27.69 11.04
CA ALA A 261 10.16 -28.38 11.03
C ALA A 261 10.46 -29.10 9.69
N THR A 262 9.46 -29.73 9.07
CA THR A 262 9.67 -30.63 7.92
C THR A 262 9.30 -30.03 6.58
N GLU A 263 8.40 -29.03 6.52
CA GLU A 263 7.93 -28.43 5.27
C GLU A 263 8.48 -27.01 5.07
N ILE A 264 8.52 -26.20 6.13
CA ILE A 264 8.84 -24.77 6.05
C ILE A 264 10.34 -24.48 6.24
N VAL A 265 10.97 -25.01 7.30
CA VAL A 265 12.41 -24.79 7.56
C VAL A 265 13.30 -25.22 6.39
N PRO A 266 13.08 -26.38 5.74
CA PRO A 266 13.89 -26.78 4.59
C PRO A 266 13.82 -25.78 3.43
N GLN A 267 12.63 -25.31 3.07
CA GLN A 267 12.44 -24.29 2.01
C GLN A 267 13.11 -22.96 2.38
N ALA A 268 12.98 -22.53 3.64
CA ALA A 268 13.62 -21.30 4.10
C ALA A 268 15.15 -21.40 4.04
N ARG A 269 15.73 -22.56 4.40
CA ARG A 269 17.17 -22.81 4.30
C ARG A 269 17.66 -22.85 2.87
N GLU A 270 16.93 -23.49 1.97
CA GLU A 270 17.25 -23.49 0.54
C GLU A 270 17.36 -22.05 0.01
N LYS A 271 16.41 -21.16 0.37
CA LYS A 271 16.49 -19.73 0.03
C LYS A 271 17.72 -19.05 0.61
N ILE A 272 18.13 -19.36 1.85
CA ILE A 272 19.36 -18.83 2.45
C ILE A 272 20.59 -19.32 1.69
N ASP A 273 20.64 -20.60 1.35
CA ASP A 273 21.79 -21.22 0.68
C ASP A 273 21.96 -20.71 -0.74
N ILE A 274 20.86 -20.53 -1.49
CA ILE A 274 20.85 -19.84 -2.80
C ILE A 274 21.43 -18.43 -2.65
N LEU A 275 20.99 -17.68 -1.64
CA LEU A 275 21.45 -16.31 -1.43
C LEU A 275 22.94 -16.26 -1.07
N LYS A 276 23.41 -17.15 -0.19
CA LYS A 276 24.83 -17.28 0.17
C LYS A 276 25.69 -17.61 -1.03
N ALA A 277 25.25 -18.58 -1.84
CA ALA A 277 25.94 -18.97 -3.06
C ALA A 277 26.05 -17.77 -4.01
N ALA A 278 24.95 -17.04 -4.22
CA ALA A 278 24.91 -15.85 -5.06
C ALA A 278 25.89 -14.76 -4.58
N TRP A 279 25.98 -14.50 -3.27
CA TRP A 279 26.96 -13.55 -2.73
C TRP A 279 28.40 -14.00 -2.95
N ARG A 280 28.71 -15.26 -2.63
CA ARG A 280 30.06 -15.83 -2.78
C ARG A 280 30.52 -15.83 -4.24
N GLU A 281 29.60 -16.13 -5.14
CA GLU A 281 29.83 -16.24 -6.59
C GLU A 281 29.69 -14.88 -7.30
N ARG A 282 29.37 -13.81 -6.56
CA ARG A 282 29.13 -12.46 -7.10
C ARG A 282 28.03 -12.46 -8.18
N ASN A 283 27.06 -13.37 -8.07
CA ASN A 283 25.94 -13.50 -8.99
C ASN A 283 24.84 -12.49 -8.65
N HIS A 284 25.02 -11.27 -9.14
CA HIS A 284 24.12 -10.15 -8.89
C HIS A 284 22.70 -10.34 -9.42
N GLU A 285 22.50 -11.17 -10.45
CA GLU A 285 21.16 -11.47 -10.98
C GLU A 285 20.31 -12.18 -9.91
N VAL A 286 20.85 -13.21 -9.27
CA VAL A 286 20.15 -13.95 -8.21
C VAL A 286 19.96 -13.09 -6.96
N ILE A 287 20.93 -12.24 -6.62
CA ILE A 287 20.79 -11.28 -5.51
C ILE A 287 19.57 -10.38 -5.72
N VAL A 288 19.48 -9.76 -6.90
CA VAL A 288 18.38 -8.87 -7.27
C VAL A 288 17.05 -9.61 -7.25
N GLU A 289 16.98 -10.83 -7.79
CA GLU A 289 15.76 -11.64 -7.78
C GLU A 289 15.28 -11.95 -6.36
N MET A 290 16.20 -12.30 -5.46
CA MET A 290 15.87 -12.76 -4.11
C MET A 290 15.54 -11.62 -3.14
N ILE A 291 16.25 -10.49 -3.19
CA ILE A 291 16.07 -9.38 -2.23
C ILE A 291 15.54 -8.07 -2.85
N GLY A 292 15.60 -7.91 -4.17
CA GLY A 292 15.07 -6.75 -4.90
C GLY A 292 13.55 -6.82 -5.10
N SER A 293 13.03 -8.00 -5.48
CA SER A 293 11.57 -8.23 -5.70
C SER A 293 10.76 -8.57 -4.46
N ALA A 294 11.39 -9.07 -3.40
CA ALA A 294 10.75 -9.51 -2.14
C ALA A 294 10.07 -8.38 -1.34
N ILE A 295 10.26 -7.11 -1.74
CA ILE A 295 9.75 -5.93 -1.01
C ILE A 295 8.77 -5.16 -1.90
N ARG A 296 7.76 -5.85 -2.44
CA ARG A 296 6.52 -5.19 -2.90
C ARG A 296 5.60 -4.97 -1.69
N SER A 297 5.76 -3.84 -1.02
CA SER A 297 4.72 -3.29 -0.14
C SER A 297 3.88 -2.29 -0.92
N ASP A 298 2.56 -2.22 -0.65
CA ASP A 298 1.52 -1.39 -1.28
C ASP A 298 1.75 0.14 -1.33
N ASP A 299 2.96 0.62 -1.02
CA ASP A 299 3.33 2.02 -1.17
C ASP A 299 3.65 2.31 -2.65
N GLU A 300 2.59 2.57 -3.43
CA GLU A 300 2.65 3.22 -4.74
C GLU A 300 3.21 4.65 -4.61
N SER A 301 4.53 4.82 -4.39
CA SER A 301 5.23 6.09 -4.69
C SER A 301 6.74 6.01 -4.46
N GLY A 302 7.53 6.24 -5.53
CA GLY A 302 8.94 6.64 -5.49
C GLY A 302 9.99 5.60 -5.06
N GLU A 303 9.69 4.71 -4.10
CA GLU A 303 10.65 3.69 -3.65
C GLU A 303 10.96 2.65 -4.72
N GLU A 304 9.99 2.33 -5.59
CA GLU A 304 10.14 1.37 -6.68
C GLU A 304 11.13 1.83 -7.78
N GLU A 305 11.05 3.10 -8.22
CA GLU A 305 12.00 3.66 -9.19
C GLU A 305 13.42 3.65 -8.63
N PHE A 306 13.56 3.93 -7.33
CA PHE A 306 14.84 3.97 -6.67
C PHE A 306 15.44 2.57 -6.42
N GLN A 307 14.62 1.57 -6.06
CA GLN A 307 15.05 0.17 -5.97
C GLN A 307 15.55 -0.35 -7.33
N ARG A 308 14.87 -0.01 -8.43
CA ARG A 308 15.32 -0.36 -9.79
C ARG A 308 16.70 0.20 -10.14
N ILE A 309 17.08 1.37 -9.60
CA ILE A 309 18.44 1.92 -9.80
C ILE A 309 19.49 1.04 -9.12
N ILE A 310 19.23 0.56 -7.89
CA ILE A 310 20.14 -0.33 -7.16
C ILE A 310 20.26 -1.67 -7.89
N GLU A 311 19.15 -2.24 -8.33
CA GLU A 311 19.12 -3.48 -9.11
C GLU A 311 19.91 -3.33 -10.42
N ALA A 312 19.64 -2.29 -11.20
CA ALA A 312 20.37 -2.01 -12.44
C ALA A 312 21.86 -1.76 -12.21
N THR A 313 22.22 -1.13 -11.09
CA THR A 313 23.63 -0.92 -10.70
C THR A 313 24.34 -2.25 -10.45
N LEU A 314 23.67 -3.18 -9.75
CA LEU A 314 24.22 -4.50 -9.52
C LEU A 314 24.35 -5.31 -10.82
N LEU A 315 23.32 -5.29 -11.67
CA LEU A 315 23.36 -5.97 -12.97
C LEU A 315 24.44 -5.41 -13.92
N ALA A 316 24.73 -4.12 -13.82
CA ALA A 316 25.78 -3.48 -14.59
C ALA A 316 27.19 -3.77 -14.08
N ASP A 317 27.35 -4.28 -12.85
CA ASP A 317 28.65 -4.56 -12.27
C ASP A 317 29.17 -5.95 -12.67
N GLY A 318 30.11 -5.99 -13.63
CA GLY A 318 30.83 -7.20 -14.02
C GLY A 318 31.96 -7.61 -13.06
N SER A 319 32.33 -6.76 -12.09
CA SER A 319 33.40 -7.04 -11.14
C SER A 319 32.93 -7.73 -9.85
N GLY A 320 31.67 -7.51 -9.47
CA GLY A 320 31.08 -7.99 -8.21
C GLY A 320 31.37 -7.10 -6.99
N GLU A 321 32.16 -6.02 -7.15
CA GLU A 321 32.62 -5.18 -6.04
C GLU A 321 31.63 -4.06 -5.65
N LEU A 322 30.59 -3.79 -6.46
CA LEU A 322 29.61 -2.72 -6.18
C LEU A 322 28.74 -3.02 -4.95
N THR A 323 28.63 -4.29 -4.54
CA THR A 323 28.02 -4.67 -3.25
C THR A 323 28.70 -4.00 -2.06
N ARG A 324 29.97 -3.59 -2.21
CA ARG A 324 30.79 -2.93 -1.20
C ARG A 324 30.83 -1.41 -1.35
N HIS A 325 30.21 -0.84 -2.38
CA HIS A 325 30.09 0.60 -2.52
C HIS A 325 29.25 1.15 -1.36
N PRO A 326 29.69 2.17 -0.59
CA PRO A 326 29.05 2.53 0.69
C PRO A 326 27.54 2.75 0.59
N TYR A 327 27.09 3.43 -0.46
CA TYR A 327 25.68 3.65 -0.69
C TYR A 327 24.90 2.38 -1.06
N ILE A 328 25.43 1.57 -1.99
CA ILE A 328 24.81 0.34 -2.47
C ILE A 328 24.75 -0.66 -1.32
N HIS A 329 25.87 -0.85 -0.62
CA HIS A 329 25.95 -1.67 0.58
C HIS A 329 24.87 -1.31 1.61
N ARG A 330 24.70 -0.01 1.93
CA ARG A 330 23.67 0.42 2.88
C ARG A 330 22.25 0.12 2.39
N GLN A 331 21.98 0.24 1.09
CA GLN A 331 20.68 -0.15 0.55
C GLN A 331 20.48 -1.67 0.61
N LEU A 332 21.50 -2.46 0.25
CA LEU A 332 21.45 -3.92 0.31
C LEU A 332 21.29 -4.44 1.73
N ASP A 333 22.00 -3.89 2.71
CA ASP A 333 21.85 -4.26 4.12
C ASP A 333 20.42 -4.00 4.63
N ARG A 334 19.81 -2.89 4.20
CA ARG A 334 18.40 -2.60 4.52
C ARG A 334 17.43 -3.56 3.85
N LEU A 335 17.65 -3.90 2.57
CA LEU A 335 16.82 -4.88 1.85
C LEU A 335 16.99 -6.27 2.48
N LEU A 336 18.22 -6.65 2.81
CA LEU A 336 18.56 -7.93 3.43
C LEU A 336 17.98 -8.05 4.85
N ALA A 337 18.03 -6.99 5.67
CA ALA A 337 17.41 -6.99 7.00
C ALA A 337 15.90 -7.27 6.92
N ARG A 338 15.21 -6.63 5.96
CA ARG A 338 13.78 -6.83 5.71
C ARG A 338 13.49 -8.24 5.19
N TRP A 339 14.26 -8.70 4.21
CA TRP A 339 14.14 -10.05 3.67
C TRP A 339 14.38 -11.11 4.76
N ALA A 340 15.44 -10.97 5.54
CA ALA A 340 15.79 -11.88 6.63
C ALA A 340 14.69 -11.90 7.69
N TYR A 341 14.18 -10.73 8.11
CA TYR A 341 13.07 -10.65 9.05
C TYR A 341 11.84 -11.40 8.52
N LYS A 342 11.43 -11.15 7.27
CA LYS A 342 10.29 -11.83 6.64
C LYS A 342 10.51 -13.33 6.50
N LEU A 343 11.69 -13.76 6.07
CA LEU A 343 12.04 -15.18 5.94
C LEU A 343 11.95 -15.89 7.29
N MET A 344 12.59 -15.30 8.32
CA MET A 344 12.67 -15.91 9.66
C MET A 344 11.35 -15.91 10.42
N THR A 345 10.37 -15.10 10.01
CA THR A 345 9.07 -15.00 10.69
C THR A 345 7.90 -15.53 9.87
N GLY A 346 7.98 -15.45 8.54
CA GLY A 346 6.97 -15.92 7.58
C GLY A 346 7.36 -17.20 6.82
N GLY A 347 8.58 -17.72 7.03
CA GLY A 347 9.07 -18.97 6.43
C GLY A 347 9.50 -18.84 4.97
N GLY A 348 9.42 -17.65 4.37
CA GLY A 348 9.75 -17.39 2.97
C GLY A 348 8.93 -18.17 1.97
N LEU A 349 7.68 -18.52 2.31
CA LEU A 349 6.82 -19.29 1.42
C LEU A 349 6.28 -18.39 0.29
N ASP A 350 6.38 -18.88 -0.93
CA ASP A 350 5.77 -18.26 -2.11
C ASP A 350 4.37 -18.85 -2.31
N LEU A 351 3.33 -18.05 -2.09
CA LEU A 351 1.93 -18.46 -2.12
C LEU A 351 1.26 -17.95 -3.39
N PRO A 352 0.68 -18.80 -4.25
CA PRO A 352 -0.11 -18.34 -5.39
C PRO A 352 -1.25 -17.44 -4.90
N ALA A 353 -1.43 -16.30 -5.55
CA ALA A 353 -2.39 -15.28 -5.16
C ALA A 353 -3.32 -14.89 -6.31
N PHE A 354 -4.54 -14.53 -5.94
CA PHE A 354 -5.67 -14.41 -6.84
C PHE A 354 -6.64 -13.31 -6.39
N ALA A 355 -7.31 -12.68 -7.34
CA ALA A 355 -8.43 -11.81 -7.03
C ALA A 355 -9.62 -12.68 -6.63
N LEU A 356 -10.21 -12.40 -5.47
CA LEU A 356 -11.38 -13.10 -4.97
C LEU A 356 -12.59 -12.76 -5.84
N ALA A 357 -13.13 -13.78 -6.50
CA ALA A 357 -14.29 -13.69 -7.38
C ALA A 357 -15.43 -14.55 -6.83
N ASP A 358 -16.62 -14.36 -7.39
CA ASP A 358 -17.81 -15.11 -7.01
C ASP A 358 -18.26 -16.08 -8.10
N ASP A 359 -19.24 -16.92 -7.77
CA ASP A 359 -19.83 -17.90 -8.65
C ASP A 359 -21.00 -17.37 -9.49
N GLY A 360 -21.23 -16.05 -9.49
CA GLY A 360 -22.35 -15.44 -10.21
C GLY A 360 -22.24 -15.59 -11.74
N ILE A 361 -23.36 -15.96 -12.37
CA ILE A 361 -23.50 -16.14 -13.83
C ILE A 361 -24.70 -15.37 -14.36
N LEU A 362 -24.60 -14.91 -15.61
CA LEU A 362 -25.66 -14.21 -16.33
C LEU A 362 -25.54 -14.47 -17.83
N TYR A 363 -26.61 -14.98 -18.46
CA TYR A 363 -26.59 -15.31 -19.89
C TYR A 363 -28.00 -15.28 -20.50
N LEU A 364 -28.07 -15.24 -21.82
CA LEU A 364 -29.32 -15.36 -22.58
C LEU A 364 -29.51 -16.81 -23.03
N HIS A 365 -30.70 -17.38 -22.78
CA HIS A 365 -31.06 -18.71 -23.25
C HIS A 365 -32.52 -18.76 -23.68
N ASN A 366 -32.77 -19.20 -24.92
CA ASN A 366 -34.11 -19.23 -25.54
C ASN A 366 -34.87 -17.90 -25.41
N GLY A 367 -34.17 -16.77 -25.62
CA GLY A 367 -34.73 -15.41 -25.54
C GLY A 367 -35.05 -14.92 -24.13
N LYS A 368 -34.65 -15.66 -23.09
CA LYS A 368 -34.83 -15.29 -21.68
C LYS A 368 -33.49 -15.07 -21.00
N VAL A 369 -33.39 -14.03 -20.18
CA VAL A 369 -32.22 -13.77 -19.35
C VAL A 369 -32.26 -14.75 -18.16
N MET A 370 -31.20 -15.53 -18.02
CA MET A 370 -31.00 -16.51 -16.96
C MET A 370 -29.85 -16.07 -16.08
N SER A 371 -29.95 -16.31 -14.77
CA SER A 371 -28.89 -15.93 -13.82
C SER A 371 -28.90 -16.80 -12.57
N ALA A 372 -27.73 -17.03 -11.99
CA ALA A 372 -27.56 -17.67 -10.69
C ALA A 372 -26.39 -17.03 -9.93
N ALA A 373 -26.38 -17.15 -8.61
CA ALA A 373 -25.30 -16.78 -7.71
C ALA A 373 -25.43 -17.63 -6.43
N ASP A 374 -24.31 -17.85 -5.73
CA ASP A 374 -24.24 -18.66 -4.51
C ASP A 374 -24.83 -20.08 -4.71
N TRP A 375 -24.43 -20.74 -5.80
CA TRP A 375 -24.88 -22.08 -6.18
C TRP A 375 -23.80 -23.15 -6.04
N MET A 376 -22.52 -22.76 -5.97
CA MET A 376 -21.42 -23.71 -5.74
C MET A 376 -21.48 -24.30 -4.32
N PRO A 377 -20.94 -25.51 -4.08
CA PRO A 377 -20.77 -26.02 -2.72
C PRO A 377 -19.88 -25.08 -1.91
N ARG A 378 -20.21 -24.91 -0.62
CA ARG A 378 -19.53 -23.93 0.24
C ARG A 378 -18.08 -24.30 0.58
N ASP A 379 -17.73 -25.57 0.49
CA ASP A 379 -16.40 -26.11 0.70
C ASP A 379 -15.58 -26.21 -0.59
N SER A 380 -16.09 -25.65 -1.69
CA SER A 380 -15.48 -25.75 -3.01
C SER A 380 -15.00 -24.39 -3.54
N ALA A 381 -13.94 -24.41 -4.34
CA ALA A 381 -13.42 -23.25 -5.04
C ALA A 381 -13.09 -23.57 -6.51
N ILE A 382 -13.12 -22.56 -7.37
CA ILE A 382 -12.60 -22.66 -8.74
C ILE A 382 -11.36 -21.78 -8.85
N SER A 383 -10.26 -22.36 -9.33
CA SER A 383 -9.01 -21.62 -9.55
C SER A 383 -8.18 -22.28 -10.65
N SER A 384 -7.07 -21.65 -11.01
CA SER A 384 -6.07 -22.25 -11.91
C SER A 384 -5.03 -23.11 -11.18
N SER A 385 -5.17 -23.32 -9.86
CA SER A 385 -4.28 -24.23 -9.12
C SER A 385 -4.53 -25.67 -9.57
N THR A 386 -3.45 -26.45 -9.69
CA THR A 386 -3.51 -27.89 -9.98
C THR A 386 -3.65 -28.73 -8.71
N SER A 387 -3.67 -28.08 -7.55
CA SER A 387 -3.88 -28.71 -6.26
C SER A 387 -5.31 -29.17 -6.10
N ASP A 388 -5.55 -30.36 -5.54
CA ASP A 388 -6.91 -30.82 -5.25
C ASP A 388 -7.51 -30.12 -4.02
N ARG A 389 -6.66 -29.68 -3.09
CA ARG A 389 -7.06 -29.05 -1.82
C ARG A 389 -6.13 -27.91 -1.44
N SER A 390 -6.71 -26.83 -0.93
CA SER A 390 -5.90 -25.73 -0.42
C SER A 390 -6.52 -25.08 0.82
N LEU A 391 -5.73 -24.22 1.47
CA LEU A 391 -6.27 -23.24 2.41
C LEU A 391 -6.31 -21.88 1.72
N CYS A 392 -7.50 -21.31 1.58
CA CYS A 392 -7.68 -19.94 1.11
C CYS A 392 -7.42 -18.95 2.26
N VAL A 393 -6.44 -18.07 2.04
CA VAL A 393 -5.93 -17.13 3.02
C VAL A 393 -6.26 -15.71 2.60
N ARG A 394 -6.90 -14.96 3.50
CA ARG A 394 -7.10 -13.51 3.38
C ARG A 394 -6.40 -12.80 4.53
N TYR A 395 -5.63 -11.75 4.21
CA TYR A 395 -4.98 -10.93 5.23
C TYR A 395 -5.88 -9.79 5.74
N PRO A 396 -5.76 -9.40 7.02
CA PRO A 396 -5.00 -10.08 8.08
C PRO A 396 -5.69 -11.37 8.56
N VAL A 397 -4.90 -12.41 8.87
CA VAL A 397 -5.39 -13.65 9.48
C VAL A 397 -5.60 -13.41 10.97
N ARG A 398 -6.85 -13.56 11.45
CA ARG A 398 -7.22 -13.26 12.84
C ARG A 398 -7.12 -14.49 13.73
N MET A 399 -7.43 -15.65 13.19
CA MET A 399 -7.48 -16.94 13.89
C MET A 399 -7.29 -18.08 12.89
N LYS A 400 -7.08 -19.30 13.38
CA LYS A 400 -6.81 -20.46 12.51
C LYS A 400 -7.99 -20.77 11.58
N GLU A 401 -9.21 -20.50 12.03
CA GLU A 401 -10.45 -20.71 11.27
C GLU A 401 -10.56 -19.78 10.04
N ASP A 402 -9.83 -18.66 10.00
CA ASP A 402 -9.78 -17.79 8.81
C ASP A 402 -9.02 -18.42 7.64
N LEU A 403 -8.24 -19.48 7.88
CA LEU A 403 -7.63 -20.30 6.84
C LEU A 403 -8.71 -21.25 6.31
N LEU A 404 -9.38 -20.89 5.21
CA LEU A 404 -10.56 -21.61 4.74
C LEU A 404 -10.15 -22.89 3.99
N PRO A 405 -10.51 -24.09 4.46
CA PRO A 405 -10.20 -25.33 3.75
C PRO A 405 -11.10 -25.48 2.52
N MET A 406 -10.50 -25.59 1.33
CA MET A 406 -11.20 -25.61 0.06
C MET A 406 -10.83 -26.83 -0.79
N ILE A 407 -11.84 -27.46 -1.40
CA ILE A 407 -11.69 -28.47 -2.45
C ILE A 407 -11.76 -27.76 -3.81
N HIS A 408 -10.81 -28.01 -4.68
CA HIS A 408 -10.80 -27.38 -6.00
C HIS A 408 -11.65 -28.17 -6.99
N LEU A 409 -12.58 -27.47 -7.65
CA LEU A 409 -13.35 -28.01 -8.76
C LEU A 409 -12.63 -27.75 -10.07
N THR A 410 -12.51 -28.79 -10.89
CA THR A 410 -12.08 -28.64 -12.28
C THR A 410 -13.14 -27.91 -13.10
N ALA A 411 -12.74 -27.38 -14.27
CA ALA A 411 -13.69 -26.77 -15.20
C ALA A 411 -14.78 -27.77 -15.67
N GLY A 412 -14.42 -29.04 -15.83
CA GLY A 412 -15.37 -30.10 -16.21
C GLY A 412 -16.40 -30.39 -15.11
N GLU A 413 -15.95 -30.55 -13.86
CA GLU A 413 -16.85 -30.75 -12.71
C GLU A 413 -17.77 -29.55 -12.50
N THR A 414 -17.22 -28.33 -12.60
CA THR A 414 -17.99 -27.09 -12.51
C THR A 414 -19.08 -27.03 -13.59
N ALA A 415 -18.74 -27.37 -14.83
CA ALA A 415 -19.70 -27.36 -15.93
C ALA A 415 -20.78 -28.43 -15.80
N ASN A 416 -20.44 -29.63 -15.31
CA ASN A 416 -21.43 -30.68 -15.02
C ASN A 416 -22.40 -30.22 -13.92
N LEU A 417 -21.88 -29.68 -12.82
CA LEU A 417 -22.70 -29.15 -11.73
C LEU A 417 -23.64 -28.04 -12.24
N LEU A 418 -23.13 -27.13 -13.05
CA LEU A 418 -23.92 -26.06 -13.63
C LEU A 418 -25.00 -26.58 -14.60
N ALA A 419 -24.65 -27.56 -15.45
CA ALA A 419 -25.57 -28.19 -16.39
C ALA A 419 -26.75 -28.83 -15.66
N ASP A 420 -26.46 -29.60 -14.60
CA ASP A 420 -27.47 -30.27 -13.79
C ASP A 420 -28.37 -29.28 -13.05
N LEU A 421 -27.79 -28.24 -12.46
CA LEU A 421 -28.55 -27.24 -11.68
C LEU A 421 -29.45 -26.35 -12.55
N GLN A 422 -29.00 -26.01 -13.75
CA GLN A 422 -29.69 -25.06 -14.63
C GLN A 422 -30.43 -25.73 -15.80
N GLY A 423 -30.34 -27.05 -15.93
CA GLY A 423 -30.94 -27.80 -17.04
C GLY A 423 -30.32 -27.45 -18.40
N LEU A 424 -29.02 -27.19 -18.43
CA LEU A 424 -28.29 -26.78 -19.64
C LEU A 424 -27.62 -27.99 -20.30
N SER A 425 -27.38 -27.91 -21.61
CA SER A 425 -26.44 -28.83 -22.26
C SER A 425 -25.03 -28.62 -21.70
N LEU A 426 -24.24 -29.69 -21.57
CA LEU A 426 -22.86 -29.61 -21.08
C LEU A 426 -21.98 -28.66 -21.88
N GLU A 427 -22.12 -28.61 -23.22
CA GLU A 427 -21.36 -27.68 -24.08
C GLU A 427 -21.61 -26.22 -23.69
N PHE A 428 -22.88 -25.86 -23.49
CA PHE A 428 -23.26 -24.51 -23.10
C PHE A 428 -22.82 -24.17 -21.67
N ALA A 429 -22.91 -25.13 -20.74
CA ALA A 429 -22.40 -24.96 -19.38
C ALA A 429 -20.88 -24.80 -19.35
N LEU A 430 -20.13 -25.57 -20.16
CA LEU A 430 -18.69 -25.41 -20.31
C LEU A 430 -18.32 -24.01 -20.81
N ARG A 431 -19.06 -23.47 -21.79
CA ARG A 431 -18.85 -22.10 -22.27
C ARG A 431 -19.00 -21.07 -21.16
N ILE A 432 -20.08 -21.15 -20.35
CA ILE A 432 -20.28 -20.25 -19.20
C ILE A 432 -19.13 -20.40 -18.20
N THR A 433 -18.73 -21.63 -17.88
CA THR A 433 -17.63 -21.90 -16.96
C THR A 433 -16.32 -21.28 -17.44
N THR A 434 -15.99 -21.42 -18.72
CA THR A 434 -14.79 -20.83 -19.33
C THR A 434 -14.84 -19.30 -19.34
N GLU A 435 -15.96 -18.71 -19.73
CA GLU A 435 -16.06 -17.27 -19.97
C GLU A 435 -16.34 -16.44 -18.72
N GLN A 436 -17.00 -17.02 -17.70
CA GLN A 436 -17.48 -16.26 -16.52
C GLN A 436 -16.94 -16.75 -15.17
N LEU A 437 -16.51 -18.02 -15.05
CA LEU A 437 -16.13 -18.62 -13.75
C LEU A 437 -14.64 -18.92 -13.60
N THR A 438 -13.95 -19.23 -14.70
CA THR A 438 -12.51 -19.55 -14.74
C THR A 438 -11.68 -18.39 -15.28
N LEU A 439 -11.99 -17.17 -14.82
CA LEU A 439 -11.28 -15.96 -15.21
C LEU A 439 -9.80 -16.03 -14.79
N LYS A 440 -8.92 -15.42 -15.59
CA LYS A 440 -7.48 -15.47 -15.34
C LYS A 440 -7.12 -14.76 -14.03
N GLY A 441 -6.39 -15.45 -13.15
CA GLY A 441 -5.92 -14.89 -11.89
C GLY A 441 -7.02 -14.66 -10.86
N THR A 442 -8.12 -15.43 -10.92
CA THR A 442 -9.18 -15.39 -9.91
C THR A 442 -9.25 -16.65 -9.06
N TYR A 443 -9.77 -16.49 -7.85
CA TYR A 443 -10.15 -17.58 -6.96
C TYR A 443 -11.63 -17.39 -6.64
N THR A 444 -12.46 -18.29 -7.16
CA THR A 444 -13.92 -18.15 -7.13
C THR A 444 -14.50 -18.91 -5.95
N LEU A 445 -15.26 -18.21 -5.09
CA LEU A 445 -15.89 -18.74 -3.89
C LEU A 445 -17.38 -18.41 -3.82
N HIS A 446 -18.13 -19.23 -3.07
CA HIS A 446 -19.46 -18.88 -2.57
C HIS A 446 -19.36 -17.71 -1.56
N SER A 447 -20.30 -16.75 -1.60
CA SER A 447 -20.23 -15.53 -0.77
C SER A 447 -20.21 -15.80 0.73
N GLU A 448 -21.04 -16.72 1.22
CA GLU A 448 -21.07 -17.14 2.62
C GLU A 448 -19.73 -17.70 3.11
N THR A 449 -18.99 -18.41 2.27
CA THR A 449 -17.65 -18.91 2.58
C THR A 449 -16.64 -17.77 2.66
N ALA A 450 -16.64 -16.87 1.66
CA ALA A 450 -15.79 -15.68 1.67
C ALA A 450 -16.02 -14.85 2.96
N LYS A 451 -17.25 -14.67 3.41
CA LYS A 451 -17.58 -13.89 4.62
C LYS A 451 -16.92 -14.43 5.90
N LEU A 452 -16.60 -15.73 5.97
CA LEU A 452 -16.01 -16.36 7.17
C LEU A 452 -14.67 -15.72 7.55
N ASN A 453 -13.79 -15.48 6.57
CA ASN A 453 -12.52 -14.77 6.78
C ASN A 453 -12.63 -13.25 6.52
N GLY A 454 -13.86 -12.73 6.47
CA GLY A 454 -14.15 -11.31 6.22
C GLY A 454 -14.33 -10.93 4.76
N GLY A 455 -14.02 -11.83 3.81
CA GLY A 455 -14.17 -11.76 2.33
C GLY A 455 -15.37 -10.96 1.81
N ASP A 456 -15.14 -10.15 0.78
CA ASP A 456 -16.16 -9.69 -0.17
C ASP A 456 -15.59 -9.67 -1.61
N PHE A 457 -16.39 -9.27 -2.60
CA PHE A 457 -15.99 -9.30 -4.00
C PHE A 457 -15.73 -7.89 -4.57
N ASP A 458 -15.31 -6.94 -3.72
CA ASP A 458 -14.88 -5.60 -4.12
C ASP A 458 -13.44 -5.52 -4.69
N PHE A 459 -12.89 -6.73 -4.96
CA PHE A 459 -11.55 -7.05 -5.46
C PHE A 459 -10.52 -7.34 -4.35
N ASP A 460 -10.95 -8.08 -3.33
CA ASP A 460 -10.05 -8.63 -2.32
C ASP A 460 -9.00 -9.55 -2.95
N TRP A 461 -7.77 -9.50 -2.44
CA TRP A 461 -6.74 -10.47 -2.79
C TRP A 461 -6.70 -11.58 -1.75
N VAL A 462 -6.64 -12.82 -2.24
CA VAL A 462 -6.40 -14.02 -1.44
C VAL A 462 -5.16 -14.73 -1.95
N CYS A 463 -4.49 -15.48 -1.08
CA CYS A 463 -3.48 -16.45 -1.49
C CYS A 463 -3.85 -17.85 -1.00
N ILE A 464 -3.20 -18.88 -1.54
CA ILE A 464 -3.48 -20.26 -1.19
C ILE A 464 -2.26 -21.00 -0.66
N LEU A 465 -2.49 -21.89 0.30
CA LEU A 465 -1.56 -22.95 0.71
C LEU A 465 -2.01 -24.26 0.07
N GLU A 466 -1.23 -24.77 -0.88
CA GLU A 466 -1.56 -25.97 -1.66
C GLU A 466 -1.14 -27.26 -0.93
N SER A 467 -2.00 -28.28 -0.94
CA SER A 467 -1.75 -29.54 -0.22
C SER A 467 -0.53 -30.32 -0.72
N GLU A 468 -0.15 -30.17 -1.99
CA GLU A 468 0.99 -30.87 -2.57
C GLU A 468 2.32 -30.29 -2.07
N ARG A 469 2.31 -29.03 -1.63
CA ARG A 469 3.48 -28.33 -1.09
C ARG A 469 3.53 -28.34 0.43
N PHE A 470 2.37 -28.28 1.09
CA PHE A 470 2.25 -28.19 2.55
C PHE A 470 1.23 -29.21 3.10
N PRO A 471 1.41 -30.52 2.84
CA PRO A 471 0.40 -31.52 3.15
C PRO A 471 0.03 -31.60 4.63
N LEU A 472 0.99 -31.46 5.56
CA LEU A 472 0.74 -31.49 6.99
C LEU A 472 -0.02 -30.26 7.46
N PHE A 473 0.35 -29.08 6.96
CA PHE A 473 -0.34 -27.84 7.33
C PHE A 473 -1.78 -27.83 6.80
N VAL A 474 -1.99 -28.21 5.54
CA VAL A 474 -3.33 -28.27 4.96
C VAL A 474 -4.17 -29.33 5.69
N ALA A 475 -3.64 -30.53 5.91
CA ALA A 475 -4.36 -31.59 6.61
C ALA A 475 -4.78 -31.21 8.04
N ASP A 476 -3.90 -30.53 8.78
CA ASP A 476 -4.17 -30.06 10.15
C ASP A 476 -5.36 -29.08 10.20
N ARG A 477 -5.51 -28.18 9.22
CA ARG A 477 -6.68 -27.30 9.16
C ARG A 477 -7.95 -28.01 8.68
N PHE A 478 -7.84 -28.95 7.75
CA PHE A 478 -8.99 -29.78 7.31
C PHE A 478 -9.54 -30.66 8.44
N ALA A 479 -8.69 -31.11 9.36
CA ALA A 479 -9.10 -31.90 10.52
C ALA A 479 -9.70 -31.07 11.67
N LEU A 480 -9.53 -29.74 11.65
CA LEU A 480 -10.04 -28.85 12.68
C LEU A 480 -11.56 -28.69 12.58
N VAL A 481 -12.26 -28.95 13.68
CA VAL A 481 -13.67 -28.61 13.83
C VAL A 481 -13.76 -27.15 14.28
N ASP A 482 -14.51 -26.33 13.53
CA ASP A 482 -14.66 -24.91 13.85
C ASP A 482 -15.46 -24.73 15.16
N GLU A 483 -14.81 -24.19 16.19
CA GLU A 483 -15.43 -23.91 17.49
C GLU A 483 -15.90 -22.45 17.60
N HIS A 484 -15.30 -21.54 16.81
CA HIS A 484 -15.57 -20.10 16.87
C HIS A 484 -16.03 -19.57 15.52
N LYS A 485 -17.20 -18.91 15.49
CA LYS A 485 -17.72 -18.21 14.30
C LYS A 485 -17.82 -16.72 14.55
N VAL A 486 -17.05 -15.93 13.79
CA VAL A 486 -17.16 -14.48 13.82
C VAL A 486 -18.39 -14.06 13.02
N THR A 487 -19.41 -13.54 13.71
CA THR A 487 -20.57 -12.91 13.06
C THR A 487 -20.32 -11.41 12.97
N LYS A 488 -20.43 -10.83 11.76
CA LYS A 488 -20.38 -9.38 11.55
C LYS A 488 -21.59 -8.73 12.25
N THR A 489 -21.39 -8.10 13.40
CA THR A 489 -22.44 -7.33 14.07
C THR A 489 -22.67 -6.00 13.33
N LYS A 490 -23.83 -5.83 12.70
CA LYS A 490 -24.18 -4.56 12.04
C LYS A 490 -24.60 -3.53 13.09
N HIS A 491 -23.68 -2.67 13.49
CA HIS A 491 -23.98 -1.51 14.33
C HIS A 491 -24.68 -0.40 13.51
N GLU A 492 -25.41 0.48 14.19
CA GLU A 492 -26.01 1.64 13.52
C GLU A 492 -24.92 2.57 12.97
N ARG A 493 -25.16 3.19 11.81
CA ARG A 493 -24.21 4.12 11.20
C ARG A 493 -24.38 5.50 11.80
N VAL A 494 -23.29 6.14 12.22
CA VAL A 494 -23.35 7.52 12.69
C VAL A 494 -23.44 8.47 11.51
N LYS A 495 -24.41 9.40 11.56
CA LYS A 495 -24.63 10.43 10.56
C LYS A 495 -24.58 11.81 11.19
N SER A 496 -23.37 12.37 11.29
CA SER A 496 -23.19 13.73 11.82
C SER A 496 -23.66 14.79 10.80
N PRO A 497 -24.08 15.98 11.26
CA PRO A 497 -24.25 17.13 10.37
C PRO A 497 -22.94 17.51 9.65
N TRP A 498 -23.02 17.96 8.39
CA TRP A 498 -21.86 18.24 7.54
C TRP A 498 -20.83 19.20 8.15
N PHE A 499 -21.28 20.19 8.93
CA PHE A 499 -20.40 21.16 9.61
C PHE A 499 -19.46 20.53 10.65
N ASN A 500 -19.58 19.23 10.95
CA ASN A 500 -18.68 18.49 11.83
C ASN A 500 -17.56 17.76 11.08
N LEU A 501 -17.42 17.93 9.75
CA LEU A 501 -16.49 17.16 8.93
C LEU A 501 -15.05 17.17 9.47
N GLU A 502 -14.52 18.32 9.85
CA GLU A 502 -13.17 18.48 10.38
C GLU A 502 -12.98 17.78 11.73
N PHE A 503 -14.03 17.73 12.57
CA PHE A 503 -13.99 17.03 13.86
C PHE A 503 -14.11 15.51 13.70
N VAL A 504 -14.93 15.06 12.75
CA VAL A 504 -14.99 13.63 12.36
C VAL A 504 -13.64 13.18 11.81
N ALA A 505 -13.00 14.01 10.99
CA ALA A 505 -11.63 13.81 10.51
C ALA A 505 -10.64 13.69 11.69
N LEU A 506 -10.59 14.64 12.62
CA LEU A 506 -9.67 14.56 13.76
C LEU A 506 -9.88 13.30 14.62
N LYS A 507 -11.12 12.82 14.76
CA LYS A 507 -11.45 11.58 15.48
C LYS A 507 -11.03 10.31 14.74
N SER A 508 -10.86 10.36 13.41
CA SER A 508 -10.49 9.21 12.57
C SER A 508 -9.01 8.84 12.63
N ARG A 509 -8.18 9.60 13.36
CA ARG A 509 -6.73 9.40 13.48
C ARG A 509 -6.40 8.27 14.46
N GLY A 510 -5.28 7.57 14.23
CA GLY A 510 -4.66 6.72 15.23
C GLY A 510 -5.46 5.46 15.61
N ASN A 511 -5.79 4.62 14.63
CA ASN A 511 -6.45 3.34 14.90
C ASN A 511 -5.54 2.35 15.63
N GLN A 512 -6.14 1.44 16.40
CA GLN A 512 -5.43 0.42 17.16
C GLN A 512 -5.25 -0.90 16.40
N ILE A 513 -5.61 -0.97 15.11
CA ILE A 513 -5.62 -2.20 14.31
C ILE A 513 -4.27 -2.94 14.43
N GLY A 514 -3.15 -2.28 14.07
CA GLY A 514 -1.83 -2.90 14.14
C GLY A 514 -1.40 -3.26 15.57
N VAL A 515 -1.83 -2.48 16.55
CA VAL A 515 -1.53 -2.71 17.98
C VAL A 515 -2.27 -3.94 18.51
N ILE A 516 -3.51 -4.16 18.05
CA ILE A 516 -4.32 -5.33 18.38
C ILE A 516 -3.76 -6.55 17.65
N THR A 517 -3.43 -6.45 16.36
CA THR A 517 -2.83 -7.56 15.60
C THR A 517 -1.49 -8.02 16.19
N ASP A 518 -0.60 -7.10 16.59
CA ASP A 518 0.66 -7.46 17.27
C ASP A 518 0.38 -8.17 18.62
N LEU A 519 -0.66 -7.75 19.35
CA LEU A 519 -1.06 -8.39 20.60
C LEU A 519 -1.66 -9.79 20.36
N MET A 520 -2.44 -9.97 19.30
CA MET A 520 -2.97 -11.27 18.89
C MET A 520 -1.84 -12.27 18.60
N SER A 521 -0.81 -11.87 17.85
CA SER A 521 0.36 -12.72 17.64
C SER A 521 1.11 -13.01 18.95
N SER A 522 1.14 -12.08 19.90
CA SER A 522 1.73 -12.33 21.22
C SER A 522 0.91 -13.33 22.05
N CYS A 523 -0.43 -13.30 21.96
CA CYS A 523 -1.29 -14.33 22.54
C CYS A 523 -1.01 -15.72 21.95
N VAL A 524 -0.84 -15.82 20.62
CA VAL A 524 -0.48 -17.10 19.97
C VAL A 524 0.89 -17.60 20.44
N ALA A 525 1.89 -16.71 20.51
CA ALA A 525 3.22 -17.06 21.01
C ALA A 525 3.20 -17.56 22.47
N ALA A 526 2.31 -17.01 23.29
CA ALA A 526 2.10 -17.39 24.68
C ALA A 526 1.13 -18.58 24.88
N ASP A 527 0.61 -19.18 23.80
CA ASP A 527 -0.42 -20.24 23.82
C ASP A 527 -1.73 -19.84 24.52
N ARG A 528 -2.09 -18.56 24.46
CA ARG A 528 -3.32 -17.98 25.03
C ARG A 528 -4.38 -17.73 23.97
N HIS A 529 -4.85 -18.81 23.35
CA HIS A 529 -5.87 -18.78 22.32
C HIS A 529 -7.22 -18.23 22.84
N ASP A 530 -7.53 -18.44 24.11
CA ASP A 530 -8.66 -17.82 24.81
C ASP A 530 -8.63 -16.29 24.66
N LEU A 531 -7.49 -15.67 24.95
CA LEU A 531 -7.31 -14.22 24.84
C LEU A 531 -7.24 -13.76 23.38
N LEU A 532 -6.71 -14.58 22.47
CA LEU A 532 -6.73 -14.31 21.03
C LEU A 532 -8.18 -14.10 20.54
N TYR A 533 -9.08 -15.03 20.84
CA TYR A 533 -10.48 -14.94 20.40
C TYR A 533 -11.20 -13.73 20.98
N GLU A 534 -10.85 -13.33 22.20
CA GLU A 534 -11.33 -12.07 22.78
C GLU A 534 -10.87 -10.84 21.98
N LEU A 535 -9.65 -10.86 21.45
CA LEU A 535 -9.10 -9.77 20.63
C LEU A 535 -9.66 -9.73 19.21
N VAL A 536 -10.13 -10.86 18.66
CA VAL A 536 -10.79 -10.89 17.34
C VAL A 536 -12.00 -9.93 17.31
N ALA A 537 -12.81 -9.94 18.37
CA ALA A 537 -13.95 -9.04 18.50
C ALA A 537 -13.52 -7.55 18.64
N GLU A 538 -12.46 -7.28 19.41
CA GLU A 538 -11.92 -5.92 19.57
C GLU A 538 -11.32 -5.38 18.27
N LEU A 539 -10.64 -6.23 17.50
CA LEU A 539 -10.11 -5.87 16.19
C LEU A 539 -11.25 -5.48 15.23
N GLN A 540 -12.34 -6.24 15.21
CA GLN A 540 -13.50 -5.94 14.37
C GLN A 540 -14.12 -4.58 14.74
N LYS A 541 -14.26 -4.27 16.04
CA LYS A 541 -14.73 -2.95 16.49
C LYS A 541 -13.83 -1.83 15.97
N GLU A 542 -12.51 -2.02 16.01
CA GLU A 542 -11.57 -1.01 15.56
C GLU A 542 -11.60 -0.80 14.03
N ILE A 543 -11.78 -1.87 13.26
CA ILE A 543 -11.98 -1.82 11.79
C ILE A 543 -13.24 -1.02 11.43
N ASP A 544 -14.31 -1.22 12.19
CA ASP A 544 -15.64 -0.62 11.95
C ASP A 544 -15.83 0.75 12.63
N SER A 545 -14.86 1.19 13.42
CA SER A 545 -14.95 2.38 14.28
C SER A 545 -15.36 3.67 13.55
N LEU A 546 -14.86 3.86 12.32
CA LEU A 546 -15.16 5.02 11.49
C LEU A 546 -16.61 5.06 11.01
N LYS A 547 -17.23 3.89 10.81
CA LYS A 547 -18.59 3.78 10.28
C LYS A 547 -19.65 3.75 11.38
N HIS A 548 -19.29 3.24 12.55
CA HIS A 548 -20.24 2.76 13.56
C HIS A 548 -20.07 3.39 14.96
N ASN A 549 -19.11 4.30 15.15
CA ASN A 549 -18.81 4.94 16.46
C ASN A 549 -18.62 3.95 17.60
N ILE A 550 -18.00 2.82 17.26
CA ILE A 550 -17.52 1.81 18.20
C ILE A 550 -15.99 1.90 18.27
N ARG A 551 -15.38 1.48 19.37
CA ARG A 551 -13.92 1.39 19.51
C ARG A 551 -13.56 0.14 20.30
N ALA A 552 -12.33 -0.33 20.14
CA ALA A 552 -11.80 -1.38 20.99
C ALA A 552 -11.73 -0.95 22.46
N ASP A 553 -11.99 -1.86 23.38
CA ASP A 553 -11.89 -1.65 24.82
C ASP A 553 -10.42 -1.56 25.25
N ARG A 554 -9.96 -0.35 25.55
CA ARG A 554 -8.58 -0.07 25.96
C ARG A 554 -8.18 -0.76 27.27
N SER A 555 -9.10 -0.89 28.22
CA SER A 555 -8.82 -1.53 29.51
C SER A 555 -8.58 -3.02 29.30
N LYS A 556 -9.42 -3.64 28.47
CA LYS A 556 -9.27 -5.04 28.06
C LYS A 556 -7.95 -5.29 27.32
N LEU A 557 -7.62 -4.47 26.32
CA LEU A 557 -6.34 -4.55 25.61
C LEU A 557 -5.13 -4.42 26.54
N HIS A 558 -5.23 -3.55 27.56
CA HIS A 558 -4.16 -3.36 28.54
C HIS A 558 -4.02 -4.57 29.48
N SER A 559 -5.12 -5.15 29.93
CA SER A 559 -5.14 -6.36 30.76
C SER A 559 -4.45 -7.52 30.05
N ILE A 560 -4.91 -7.83 28.83
CA ILE A 560 -4.36 -8.94 28.02
C ILE A 560 -2.86 -8.73 27.77
N ARG A 561 -2.45 -7.50 27.41
CA ARG A 561 -1.02 -7.19 27.20
C ARG A 561 -0.15 -7.38 28.43
N THR A 562 -0.69 -7.08 29.61
CA THR A 562 0.04 -7.25 30.87
C THR A 562 0.21 -8.74 31.20
N GLU A 563 -0.77 -9.56 30.80
CA GLU A 563 -0.79 -11.00 31.05
C GLU A 563 0.13 -11.79 30.10
N VAL A 564 0.11 -11.49 28.79
CA VAL A 564 0.88 -12.27 27.79
C VAL A 564 2.26 -11.68 27.47
N GLY A 565 2.50 -10.40 27.75
CA GLY A 565 3.71 -9.70 27.32
C GLY A 565 3.74 -9.41 25.81
N ASN A 566 4.92 -9.13 25.26
CA ASN A 566 5.11 -8.92 23.82
C ASN A 566 6.07 -9.98 23.27
N ALA A 567 5.72 -10.58 22.14
CA ALA A 567 6.66 -11.45 21.43
C ALA A 567 7.87 -10.65 20.93
N ALA A 568 9.09 -11.06 21.29
CA ALA A 568 10.31 -10.28 21.10
C ALA A 568 10.56 -9.93 19.62
N TRP A 569 10.26 -10.87 18.71
CA TRP A 569 10.48 -10.73 17.27
C TRP A 569 9.57 -9.66 16.62
N LEU A 570 8.42 -9.30 17.19
CA LEU A 570 7.55 -8.25 16.62
C LEU A 570 8.23 -6.88 16.58
N SER A 571 9.14 -6.61 17.52
CA SER A 571 9.88 -5.36 17.58
C SER A 571 10.90 -5.20 16.45
N LEU A 572 11.32 -6.33 15.84
CA LEU A 572 12.38 -6.38 14.83
C LEU A 572 11.92 -6.03 13.41
N LYS A 573 10.60 -5.86 13.19
CA LYS A 573 10.03 -5.54 11.86
C LYS A 573 10.59 -4.27 11.20
N ASN A 574 11.13 -3.38 12.03
CA ASN A 574 11.68 -2.09 11.60
C ASN A 574 13.21 -2.07 11.55
N ALA A 575 13.88 -3.22 11.72
CA ALA A 575 15.33 -3.30 11.63
C ALA A 575 15.82 -2.75 10.28
N LYS A 576 16.82 -1.86 10.34
CA LYS A 576 17.40 -1.18 9.17
C LYS A 576 18.66 -1.87 8.66
N THR A 577 19.25 -2.75 9.46
CA THR A 577 20.47 -3.49 9.16
C THR A 577 20.36 -4.92 9.71
N VAL A 578 21.07 -5.88 9.12
CA VAL A 578 21.06 -7.26 9.61
C VAL A 578 21.65 -7.36 11.02
N SER A 579 22.58 -6.49 11.37
CA SER A 579 23.19 -6.44 12.71
C SER A 579 22.21 -6.03 13.81
N GLU A 580 21.10 -5.35 13.49
CA GLU A 580 20.02 -5.05 14.43
C GLU A 580 19.15 -6.28 14.74
N LEU A 581 19.27 -7.37 13.97
CA LEU A 581 18.57 -8.64 14.21
C LEU A 581 19.42 -9.54 15.13
N PRO A 582 19.03 -9.77 16.40
CA PRO A 582 19.81 -10.55 17.36
C PRO A 582 20.05 -11.98 16.87
N ILE A 583 21.21 -12.59 17.17
CA ILE A 583 21.52 -13.97 16.76
C ILE A 583 20.55 -15.00 17.36
N CYS A 584 20.06 -14.72 18.57
CA CYS A 584 19.12 -15.56 19.30
C CYS A 584 18.15 -14.68 20.09
N LEU A 585 16.90 -15.12 20.21
CA LEU A 585 15.86 -14.53 21.04
C LEU A 585 15.53 -15.46 22.20
N GLU A 586 15.31 -14.88 23.37
CA GLU A 586 14.74 -15.61 24.51
C GLU A 586 13.23 -15.74 24.31
N VAL A 587 12.78 -16.96 24.02
CA VAL A 587 11.38 -17.26 23.65
C VAL A 587 10.92 -18.53 24.33
N SER A 588 9.61 -18.65 24.56
CA SER A 588 9.01 -19.87 25.12
C SER A 588 8.99 -20.99 24.08
N LYS A 589 8.75 -22.24 24.53
CA LYS A 589 8.57 -23.39 23.63
C LYS A 589 7.31 -23.27 22.75
N THR A 590 6.33 -22.49 23.20
CA THR A 590 5.07 -22.26 22.51
C THR A 590 5.19 -21.21 21.41
N ASP A 591 6.19 -20.33 21.45
CA ASP A 591 6.43 -19.29 20.45
C ASP A 591 7.04 -19.89 19.18
N ARG A 592 6.18 -20.45 18.33
CA ARG A 592 6.59 -21.11 17.07
C ARG A 592 7.42 -20.20 16.18
N ILE A 593 7.06 -18.92 16.10
CA ILE A 593 7.74 -17.94 15.25
C ILE A 593 9.10 -17.54 15.84
N GLY A 594 9.17 -17.32 17.14
CA GLY A 594 10.42 -17.08 17.85
C GLY A 594 11.40 -18.27 17.73
N ASN A 595 10.89 -19.50 17.81
CA ASN A 595 11.70 -20.71 17.61
C ASN A 595 12.17 -20.85 16.16
N LEU A 596 11.31 -20.59 15.17
CA LEU A 596 11.71 -20.54 13.76
C LEU A 596 12.82 -19.51 13.51
N TYR A 597 12.67 -18.31 14.07
CA TYR A 597 13.69 -17.27 14.01
C TYR A 597 15.03 -17.79 14.54
N ASN A 598 15.04 -18.43 15.71
CA ASN A 598 16.26 -18.95 16.33
C ASN A 598 16.93 -20.08 15.53
N VAL A 599 16.15 -20.85 14.77
CA VAL A 599 16.66 -21.89 13.87
C VAL A 599 17.35 -21.26 12.66
N LEU A 600 16.71 -20.27 12.01
CA LEU A 600 17.17 -19.72 10.74
C LEU A 600 18.20 -18.59 10.88
N ARG A 601 18.14 -17.80 11.96
CA ARG A 601 18.98 -16.59 12.12
C ARG A 601 20.47 -16.89 12.09
N LYS A 602 20.87 -18.04 12.65
CA LYS A 602 22.27 -18.49 12.67
C LYS A 602 22.81 -18.69 11.25
N ASP A 603 21.95 -19.12 10.34
CA ASP A 603 22.31 -19.36 8.95
C ASP A 603 22.50 -18.03 8.18
N ILE A 604 22.07 -16.87 8.69
CA ILE A 604 22.12 -15.57 7.98
C ILE A 604 23.32 -14.69 8.39
N ALA A 605 23.99 -15.00 9.50
CA ALA A 605 24.87 -14.06 10.22
C ALA A 605 26.02 -13.41 9.42
N ASP A 606 26.47 -14.04 8.32
CA ASP A 606 27.70 -13.68 7.62
C ASP A 606 27.50 -13.34 6.13
N LEU A 607 26.33 -12.83 5.74
CA LEU A 607 26.04 -12.54 4.33
C LEU A 607 26.71 -11.28 3.76
N LEU A 608 26.91 -10.23 4.57
CA LEU A 608 27.45 -8.95 4.09
C LEU A 608 28.84 -8.65 4.63
N GLU A 609 29.75 -8.35 3.69
CA GLU A 609 31.07 -7.79 3.99
C GLU A 609 30.99 -6.30 4.34
N ARG A 610 32.04 -5.78 4.98
CA ARG A 610 32.12 -4.34 5.28
C ARG A 610 32.26 -3.52 3.99
N PRO A 611 31.58 -2.35 3.92
CA PRO A 611 31.71 -1.46 2.78
C PRO A 611 33.13 -0.90 2.69
N PHE A 612 33.60 -0.66 1.47
CA PHE A 612 34.84 0.07 1.25
C PHE A 612 34.64 1.59 1.40
N PRO A 613 35.69 2.35 1.71
CA PRO A 613 35.67 3.81 1.59
C PRO A 613 35.30 4.25 0.16
N ILE A 614 34.53 5.32 0.02
CA ILE A 614 34.08 5.83 -1.29
C ILE A 614 35.25 6.17 -2.23
N GLU A 615 36.41 6.53 -1.68
CA GLU A 615 37.62 6.83 -2.42
C GLU A 615 38.18 5.64 -3.23
N GLN A 616 37.90 4.40 -2.82
CA GLN A 616 38.33 3.21 -3.55
C GLN A 616 37.57 3.05 -4.89
N PHE A 617 36.42 3.72 -5.03
CA PHE A 617 35.63 3.71 -6.26
C PHE A 617 35.99 4.87 -7.20
N ARG A 618 37.04 5.67 -6.93
CA ARG A 618 37.43 6.84 -7.75
C ARG A 618 37.65 6.52 -9.24
N GLY A 619 38.03 5.27 -9.55
CA GLY A 619 38.23 4.82 -10.94
C GLY A 619 36.99 4.27 -11.65
N LEU A 620 35.79 4.37 -11.03
CA LEU A 620 34.57 3.76 -11.55
C LEU A 620 33.97 4.53 -12.73
N ILE A 621 33.92 5.86 -12.63
CA ILE A 621 33.42 6.75 -13.68
C ILE A 621 34.55 7.68 -14.11
N THR A 622 35.02 7.50 -15.34
CA THR A 622 36.16 8.21 -15.94
C THR A 622 35.90 8.47 -17.42
N GLY A 623 36.52 9.50 -18.00
CA GLY A 623 36.54 9.71 -19.44
C GLY A 623 35.58 10.77 -19.98
N GLY A 624 34.68 11.33 -19.16
CA GLY A 624 33.85 12.46 -19.56
C GLY A 624 34.63 13.78 -19.68
N ASP A 625 34.26 14.63 -20.63
CA ASP A 625 34.86 15.95 -20.82
C ASP A 625 34.42 16.92 -19.71
N ILE A 626 35.35 17.31 -18.83
CA ILE A 626 35.07 18.17 -17.67
C ILE A 626 35.58 19.59 -17.95
N SER A 627 34.66 20.56 -18.09
CA SER A 627 35.00 21.98 -18.10
C SER A 627 35.05 22.56 -16.68
N ARG A 628 35.64 23.77 -16.54
CA ARG A 628 35.72 24.47 -15.25
C ARG A 628 34.33 24.85 -14.72
N GLU A 629 33.42 25.23 -15.62
CA GLU A 629 32.06 25.63 -15.34
C GLU A 629 31.24 24.44 -14.81
N ILE A 630 31.32 23.29 -15.49
CA ILE A 630 30.72 22.02 -15.04
C ILE A 630 31.18 21.70 -13.62
N PHE A 631 32.50 21.73 -13.39
CA PHE A 631 33.07 21.37 -12.09
C PHE A 631 32.64 22.31 -10.96
N GLN A 632 32.52 23.62 -11.23
CA GLN A 632 32.08 24.61 -10.25
C GLN A 632 30.61 24.42 -9.86
N GLU A 633 29.73 24.23 -10.83
CA GLU A 633 28.30 24.02 -10.56
C GLU A 633 28.06 22.70 -9.81
N VAL A 634 28.72 21.62 -10.23
CA VAL A 634 28.65 20.33 -9.53
C VAL A 634 29.12 20.44 -8.08
N ARG A 635 30.18 21.21 -7.82
CA ARG A 635 30.68 21.44 -6.45
C ARG A 635 29.63 22.17 -5.61
N LEU A 636 28.99 23.19 -6.16
CA LEU A 636 27.89 23.91 -5.49
C LEU A 636 26.74 22.95 -5.15
N VAL A 637 26.31 22.13 -6.11
CA VAL A 637 25.20 21.18 -5.94
C VAL A 637 25.53 20.14 -4.86
N ASN A 638 26.74 19.57 -4.88
CA ASN A 638 27.17 18.61 -3.86
C ASN A 638 27.25 19.25 -2.46
N THR A 639 27.68 20.51 -2.36
CA THR A 639 27.66 21.27 -1.09
C THR A 639 26.24 21.48 -0.58
N VAL A 640 25.31 21.90 -1.45
CA VAL A 640 23.88 22.07 -1.12
C VAL A 640 23.26 20.76 -0.66
N TYR A 641 23.54 19.66 -1.37
CA TYR A 641 23.03 18.34 -1.03
C TYR A 641 23.54 17.87 0.33
N ALA A 642 24.84 18.06 0.61
CA ALA A 642 25.43 17.73 1.90
C ALA A 642 24.85 18.58 3.04
N ALA A 643 24.67 19.89 2.83
CA ALA A 643 24.06 20.79 3.81
C ALA A 643 22.59 20.41 4.09
N GLY A 644 21.81 20.12 3.04
CA GLY A 644 20.42 19.68 3.18
C GLY A 644 20.28 18.40 3.99
N HIS A 645 21.07 17.37 3.69
CA HIS A 645 21.11 16.14 4.49
C HIS A 645 21.60 16.37 5.91
N GLY A 646 22.55 17.28 6.13
CA GLY A 646 23.02 17.65 7.46
C GLY A 646 21.91 18.21 8.35
N VAL A 647 21.07 19.10 7.81
CA VAL A 647 19.90 19.66 8.51
C VAL A 647 18.88 18.58 8.83
N ILE A 648 18.53 17.74 7.86
CA ILE A 648 17.58 16.63 8.03
C ILE A 648 18.06 15.65 9.10
N GLN A 649 19.32 15.22 9.00
CA GLN A 649 19.91 14.24 9.92
C GLN A 649 20.02 14.78 11.35
N LYS A 650 20.33 16.07 11.51
CA LYS A 650 20.38 16.72 12.83
C LYS A 650 19.02 16.65 13.53
N ALA A 651 17.95 17.05 12.84
CA ALA A 651 16.59 16.99 13.39
C ALA A 651 16.17 15.54 13.76
N PHE A 652 16.53 14.58 12.91
CA PHE A 652 16.29 13.15 13.19
C PHE A 652 17.03 12.67 14.45
N LEU A 653 18.32 12.98 14.58
CA LEU A 653 19.14 12.56 15.73
C LEU A 653 18.66 13.20 17.04
N GLU A 654 18.29 14.48 17.01
CA GLU A 654 17.72 15.17 18.18
C GLU A 654 16.40 14.51 18.64
N ALA A 655 15.50 14.18 17.71
CA ALA A 655 14.26 13.49 18.05
C ALA A 655 14.50 12.05 18.55
N LYS A 656 15.50 11.36 17.98
CA LYS A 656 15.90 10.00 18.40
C LYS A 656 16.44 10.00 19.84
N ASP A 657 17.36 10.92 20.15
CA ASP A 657 17.95 11.07 21.48
C ASP A 657 16.88 11.37 22.55
N VAL A 658 15.91 12.23 22.24
CA VAL A 658 14.76 12.49 23.13
C VAL A 658 13.93 11.23 23.39
N TYR A 659 13.70 10.42 22.35
CA TYR A 659 12.97 9.16 22.47
C TYR A 659 13.74 8.11 23.31
N GLU A 660 15.03 7.91 23.03
CA GLU A 660 15.88 6.96 23.77
C GLU A 660 15.97 7.34 25.26
N LYS A 661 16.20 8.62 25.57
CA LYS A 661 16.19 9.13 26.95
C LYS A 661 14.84 8.95 27.64
N ALA A 662 13.73 9.14 26.93
CA ALA A 662 12.41 8.89 27.49
C ALA A 662 12.20 7.40 27.80
N GLN A 663 12.75 6.51 26.98
CA GLN A 663 12.69 5.06 27.19
C GLN A 663 13.51 4.64 28.41
N GLU A 664 14.72 5.16 28.56
CA GLU A 664 15.57 4.97 29.75
C GLU A 664 14.87 5.44 31.03
N ARG A 665 14.24 6.62 31.00
CA ARG A 665 13.48 7.16 32.15
C ARG A 665 12.31 6.27 32.56
N VAL A 666 11.60 5.66 31.59
CA VAL A 666 10.54 4.69 31.89
C VAL A 666 11.12 3.43 32.53
N THR A 667 12.23 2.90 32.01
CA THR A 667 12.92 1.73 32.60
C THR A 667 13.34 2.00 34.04
N ALA A 668 13.96 3.17 34.31
CA ALA A 668 14.34 3.58 35.66
C ALA A 668 13.12 3.78 36.58
N ALA A 669 12.03 4.38 36.08
CA ALA A 669 10.80 4.54 36.86
C ALA A 669 10.16 3.19 37.21
N VAL A 670 10.14 2.22 36.28
CA VAL A 670 9.66 0.86 36.53
C VAL A 670 10.50 0.17 37.60
N GLN A 671 11.82 0.33 37.58
CA GLN A 671 12.72 -0.18 38.62
C GLN A 671 12.47 0.48 39.99
N SER A 672 12.08 1.76 40.01
CA SER A 672 11.80 2.49 41.26
C SER A 672 10.48 2.13 41.95
N GLY A 673 9.53 1.50 41.22
CA GLY A 673 8.23 1.08 41.75
C GLY A 673 7.18 2.18 41.97
N ASP A 674 7.49 3.47 41.76
CA ASP A 674 6.53 4.57 41.91
C ASP A 674 5.54 4.64 40.74
N GLN A 675 4.28 4.26 41.01
CA GLN A 675 3.20 4.22 40.02
C GLN A 675 2.89 5.60 39.40
N ASN A 676 3.03 6.69 40.14
CA ASN A 676 2.76 8.03 39.60
C ASN A 676 3.88 8.48 38.66
N SER A 677 5.14 8.25 39.04
CA SER A 677 6.30 8.46 38.17
C SER A 677 6.23 7.59 36.92
N ILE A 678 5.90 6.30 37.05
CA ILE A 678 5.72 5.39 35.90
C ILE A 678 4.66 5.93 34.94
N LYS A 679 3.49 6.35 35.45
CA LYS A 679 2.41 6.89 34.62
C LYS A 679 2.82 8.18 33.90
N HIS A 680 3.53 9.08 34.60
CA HIS A 680 4.05 10.31 34.02
C HIS A 680 5.08 10.02 32.92
N MET A 681 6.10 9.20 33.21
CA MET A 681 7.15 8.86 32.25
C MET A 681 6.62 8.09 31.03
N LYS A 682 5.62 7.21 31.21
CA LYS A 682 4.95 6.54 30.09
C LYS A 682 4.24 7.52 29.16
N ARG A 683 3.63 8.59 29.69
CA ARG A 683 3.02 9.65 28.86
C ARG A 683 4.08 10.42 28.07
N GLU A 684 5.19 10.77 28.72
CA GLU A 684 6.30 11.46 28.06
C GLU A 684 6.96 10.58 26.99
N LEU A 685 7.12 9.28 27.24
CA LEU A 685 7.58 8.32 26.22
C LEU A 685 6.61 8.24 25.04
N ALA A 686 5.29 8.23 25.30
CA ALA A 686 4.30 8.21 24.23
C ALA A 686 4.38 9.48 23.35
N LYS A 687 4.56 10.66 23.95
CA LYS A 687 4.80 11.93 23.24
C LYS A 687 6.09 11.88 22.43
N ALA A 688 7.20 11.45 23.05
CA ALA A 688 8.50 11.35 22.39
C ALA A 688 8.48 10.36 21.23
N SER A 689 7.82 9.21 21.39
CA SER A 689 7.65 8.19 20.34
C SER A 689 6.83 8.72 19.17
N ALA A 690 5.73 9.42 19.44
CA ALA A 690 4.90 10.01 18.39
C ALA A 690 5.64 11.12 17.63
N ASN A 691 6.35 12.00 18.34
CA ASN A 691 7.20 13.01 17.70
C ASN A 691 8.34 12.39 16.89
N PHE A 692 9.00 11.35 17.41
CA PHE A 692 10.06 10.65 16.69
C PHE A 692 9.54 10.02 15.39
N ARG A 693 8.38 9.35 15.42
CA ARG A 693 7.72 8.83 14.20
C ARG A 693 7.39 9.92 13.19
N ARG A 694 6.86 11.07 13.65
CA ARG A 694 6.55 12.22 12.81
C ARG A 694 7.82 12.81 12.17
N VAL A 695 8.89 12.97 12.95
CA VAL A 695 10.18 13.44 12.45
C VAL A 695 10.79 12.42 11.49
N GLU A 696 10.63 11.12 11.72
CA GLU A 696 11.07 10.06 10.81
C GLU A 696 10.33 10.15 9.46
N GLU A 697 8.99 10.30 9.47
CA GLU A 697 8.21 10.48 8.24
C GLU A 697 8.59 11.79 7.51
N SER A 698 8.69 12.90 8.25
CA SER A 698 9.15 14.18 7.71
C SER A 698 10.56 14.10 7.13
N THR A 699 11.49 13.40 7.79
CA THR A 699 12.86 13.16 7.32
C THR A 699 12.85 12.38 6.03
N ARG A 700 12.01 11.35 5.91
CA ARG A 700 11.83 10.57 4.68
C ARG A 700 11.32 11.47 3.56
N ASP A 701 10.29 12.27 3.81
CA ASP A 701 9.66 13.14 2.81
C ASP A 701 10.63 14.26 2.36
N GLN A 702 11.31 14.92 3.30
CA GLN A 702 12.32 15.94 2.99
C GLN A 702 13.52 15.36 2.23
N SER A 703 13.99 14.17 2.60
CA SER A 703 15.05 13.47 1.87
C SER A 703 14.62 13.17 0.43
N ARG A 704 13.39 12.68 0.24
CA ARG A 704 12.81 12.43 -1.09
C ARG A 704 12.70 13.70 -1.91
N SER A 705 12.24 14.81 -1.33
CA SER A 705 12.19 16.11 -2.02
C SER A 705 13.58 16.58 -2.46
N LEU A 706 14.59 16.47 -1.60
CA LEU A 706 15.97 16.82 -1.94
C LEU A 706 16.52 15.94 -3.07
N GLN A 707 16.25 14.62 -3.02
CA GLN A 707 16.61 13.69 -4.09
C GLN A 707 15.93 14.05 -5.42
N ALA A 708 14.65 14.45 -5.37
CA ALA A 708 13.90 14.91 -6.53
C ALA A 708 14.57 16.15 -7.15
N ILE A 709 14.91 17.15 -6.35
CA ILE A 709 15.61 18.36 -6.81
C ILE A 709 16.91 17.98 -7.55
N MET A 710 17.69 17.04 -7.00
CA MET A 710 18.92 16.56 -7.65
C MET A 710 18.63 15.85 -8.98
N SER A 711 17.55 15.05 -9.03
CA SER A 711 17.12 14.35 -10.24
C SER A 711 16.73 15.33 -11.35
N PHE A 712 15.95 16.38 -11.04
CA PHE A 712 15.59 17.41 -12.02
C PHE A 712 16.74 18.32 -12.43
N TRP A 713 17.69 18.56 -11.52
CA TRP A 713 18.91 19.26 -11.87
C TRP A 713 19.73 18.44 -12.88
N GLY A 714 19.93 17.16 -12.60
CA GLY A 714 20.62 16.24 -13.51
C GLY A 714 19.91 16.10 -14.85
N GLN A 715 18.58 16.01 -14.86
CA GLN A 715 17.77 15.95 -16.09
C GLN A 715 17.87 17.22 -16.94
N GLY A 716 18.00 18.39 -16.31
CA GLY A 716 18.20 19.66 -16.99
C GLY A 716 19.52 19.78 -17.75
N LYS A 717 20.44 18.81 -17.58
CA LYS A 717 21.69 18.75 -18.34
C LYS A 717 21.46 17.94 -19.61
N HIS A 718 21.24 18.61 -20.73
CA HIS A 718 20.97 17.95 -22.02
C HIS A 718 22.26 17.64 -22.80
N GLU A 719 23.30 18.46 -22.63
CA GLU A 719 24.59 18.31 -23.31
C GLU A 719 25.66 17.78 -22.35
N ASN A 720 26.58 16.96 -22.87
CA ASN A 720 27.75 16.42 -22.15
C ASN A 720 27.41 15.79 -20.78
N ARG A 721 26.34 14.99 -20.72
CA ARG A 721 25.85 14.34 -19.48
C ARG A 721 26.93 13.47 -18.81
N GLU A 722 27.75 12.80 -19.60
CA GLU A 722 28.88 11.99 -19.13
C GLU A 722 29.95 12.84 -18.42
N GLY A 723 30.23 14.05 -18.93
CA GLY A 723 31.11 15.03 -18.28
C GLY A 723 30.55 15.51 -16.94
N TRP A 724 29.25 15.82 -16.87
CA TRP A 724 28.57 16.18 -15.61
C TRP A 724 28.63 15.05 -14.58
N CYS A 725 28.32 13.82 -15.00
CA CYS A 725 28.40 12.63 -14.16
C CYS A 725 29.83 12.37 -13.66
N SER A 726 30.84 12.45 -14.55
CA SER A 726 32.26 12.28 -14.22
C SER A 726 32.77 13.35 -13.25
N ALA A 727 32.37 14.61 -13.43
CA ALA A 727 32.70 15.69 -12.51
C ALA A 727 32.09 15.45 -11.11
N LEU A 728 30.82 15.03 -11.04
CA LEU A 728 30.15 14.72 -9.78
C LEU A 728 30.80 13.55 -9.07
N HIS A 729 31.09 12.47 -9.80
CA HIS A 729 31.81 11.31 -9.27
C HIS A 729 33.19 11.69 -8.71
N THR A 730 33.94 12.55 -9.40
CA THR A 730 35.26 13.03 -8.96
C THR A 730 35.18 13.79 -7.63
N ILE A 731 34.17 14.63 -7.45
CA ILE A 731 33.96 15.37 -6.20
C ILE A 731 33.50 14.43 -5.07
N VAL A 732 32.54 13.55 -5.37
CA VAL A 732 31.96 12.62 -4.41
C VAL A 732 32.98 11.62 -3.87
N SER A 733 33.79 11.03 -4.76
CA SER A 733 34.83 10.03 -4.39
C SER A 733 36.02 10.61 -3.62
N ARG A 734 36.12 11.93 -3.49
CA ARG A 734 37.09 12.61 -2.61
C ARG A 734 36.48 13.07 -1.28
N GLY A 735 35.17 12.91 -1.12
CA GLY A 735 34.44 13.29 0.08
C GLY A 735 34.43 12.19 1.14
N LYS A 736 33.69 12.46 2.22
CA LYS A 736 33.41 11.50 3.31
C LYS A 736 31.98 10.92 3.26
N GLY A 737 31.22 11.26 2.21
CA GLY A 737 29.83 10.81 2.05
C GLY A 737 29.72 9.42 1.45
N MET A 738 28.49 8.90 1.39
CA MET A 738 28.21 7.58 0.78
C MET A 738 28.19 7.61 -0.76
N GLY A 739 28.07 8.81 -1.35
CA GLY A 739 27.96 9.00 -2.80
C GLY A 739 26.56 8.86 -3.40
N SER A 740 25.49 8.94 -2.58
CA SER A 740 24.10 8.79 -3.02
C SER A 740 23.65 9.77 -4.11
N ILE A 741 24.13 11.02 -4.08
CA ILE A 741 23.76 12.07 -5.05
C ILE A 741 23.96 11.63 -6.51
N LEU A 742 24.99 10.82 -6.76
CA LEU A 742 25.35 10.34 -8.07
C LEU A 742 24.22 9.51 -8.69
N PHE A 743 23.65 8.59 -7.91
CA PHE A 743 22.54 7.72 -8.29
C PHE A 743 21.20 8.47 -8.39
N HIS A 744 21.09 9.67 -7.83
CA HIS A 744 19.88 10.49 -7.95
C HIS A 744 19.92 11.43 -9.15
N ALA A 745 21.08 12.01 -9.44
CA ALA A 745 21.23 13.01 -10.50
C ALA A 745 21.47 12.39 -11.89
N PHE A 746 22.29 11.34 -11.98
CA PHE A 746 22.73 10.74 -13.24
C PHE A 746 22.60 9.21 -13.25
N PRO A 747 21.42 8.64 -12.91
CA PRO A 747 21.30 7.20 -12.69
C PRO A 747 21.66 6.37 -13.95
N GLN A 748 21.25 6.80 -15.14
CA GLN A 748 21.56 6.07 -16.38
C GLN A 748 23.04 6.15 -16.74
N GLU A 749 23.66 7.32 -16.59
CA GLU A 749 25.08 7.50 -16.88
C GLU A 749 25.96 6.69 -15.94
N VAL A 750 25.55 6.58 -14.67
CA VAL A 750 26.24 5.74 -13.68
C VAL A 750 26.18 4.27 -14.06
N VAL A 751 24.98 3.75 -14.36
CA VAL A 751 24.80 2.36 -14.77
C VAL A 751 25.61 2.06 -16.04
N ASN A 752 25.60 2.95 -17.02
CA ASN A 752 26.39 2.81 -18.25
C ASN A 752 27.90 2.80 -17.96
N ALA A 753 28.38 3.75 -17.17
CA ALA A 753 29.80 3.85 -16.82
C ALA A 753 30.29 2.63 -16.05
N ILE A 754 29.47 2.08 -15.14
CA ILE A 754 29.79 0.85 -14.42
C ILE A 754 29.89 -0.32 -15.40
N ALA A 755 28.90 -0.51 -16.28
CA ALA A 755 28.92 -1.59 -17.28
C ALA A 755 30.15 -1.50 -18.19
N GLU A 756 30.49 -0.31 -18.66
CA GLU A 756 31.65 -0.09 -19.53
C GLU A 756 32.97 -0.31 -18.80
N ARG A 757 33.06 0.10 -17.53
CA ARG A 757 34.29 -0.02 -16.74
C ARG A 757 34.55 -1.45 -16.25
N THR A 758 33.49 -2.19 -15.94
CA THR A 758 33.57 -3.51 -15.29
C THR A 758 33.27 -4.67 -16.25
N GLY A 759 32.80 -4.39 -17.47
CA GLY A 759 32.40 -5.41 -18.44
C GLY A 759 31.04 -6.06 -18.15
N GLY A 760 30.20 -5.45 -17.30
CA GLY A 760 28.89 -5.96 -16.93
C GLY A 760 27.78 -5.63 -17.94
N LYS A 761 26.52 -5.92 -17.56
CA LYS A 761 25.37 -5.84 -18.46
C LYS A 761 24.88 -4.41 -18.62
N LYS A 762 24.85 -3.90 -19.86
CA LYS A 762 24.21 -2.61 -20.17
C LYS A 762 22.72 -2.70 -19.85
N THR A 763 22.28 -1.92 -18.86
CA THR A 763 20.90 -1.95 -18.36
C THR A 763 20.24 -0.58 -18.59
N MET A 764 19.10 -0.58 -19.27
CA MET A 764 18.32 0.63 -19.51
C MET A 764 17.33 0.85 -18.38
N LEU A 765 17.37 2.03 -17.77
CA LEU A 765 16.44 2.44 -16.73
C LEU A 765 15.17 3.00 -17.35
N GLN A 766 14.01 2.46 -16.95
CA GLN A 766 12.72 3.08 -17.22
C GLN A 766 12.50 4.23 -16.22
N MET A 767 12.97 5.42 -16.58
CA MET A 767 12.71 6.64 -15.84
C MET A 767 11.33 7.18 -16.22
N LYS A 768 10.58 7.73 -15.25
CA LYS A 768 9.34 8.45 -15.57
C LYS A 768 9.67 9.72 -16.33
N ASP A 769 8.90 10.03 -17.38
CA ASP A 769 8.98 11.32 -18.04
C ASP A 769 8.63 12.42 -17.03
N LYS A 770 9.65 13.19 -16.66
CA LYS A 770 9.56 14.29 -15.71
C LYS A 770 9.49 15.59 -16.51
N GLU A 771 8.39 16.32 -16.38
CA GLU A 771 8.28 17.64 -17.01
C GLU A 771 8.99 18.70 -16.17
N GLY A 772 9.94 19.41 -16.78
CA GLY A 772 10.68 20.51 -16.18
C GLY A 772 12.12 20.17 -15.81
N SER A 773 12.83 21.13 -15.23
CA SER A 773 14.23 21.02 -14.82
C SER A 773 14.54 21.94 -13.65
N VAL A 774 15.64 21.67 -12.93
CA VAL A 774 16.17 22.59 -11.93
C VAL A 774 17.37 23.32 -12.50
N VAL A 775 17.32 24.65 -12.51
CA VAL A 775 18.40 25.54 -12.95
C VAL A 775 18.94 26.35 -11.77
N ILE A 776 20.21 26.73 -11.85
CA ILE A 776 20.91 27.44 -10.80
C ILE A 776 21.33 28.82 -11.31
N GLU A 777 20.91 29.86 -10.62
CA GLU A 777 21.27 31.25 -10.96
C GLU A 777 21.64 32.02 -9.70
N GLY A 778 22.83 32.62 -9.66
CA GLY A 778 23.26 33.43 -8.50
C GLY A 778 23.28 32.69 -7.16
N GLY A 779 23.43 31.36 -7.16
CA GLY A 779 23.36 30.51 -5.95
C GLY A 779 21.94 30.17 -5.49
N SER A 780 20.93 30.52 -6.29
CA SER A 780 19.52 30.17 -6.08
C SER A 780 19.10 29.04 -7.02
N PHE A 781 18.31 28.11 -6.50
CA PHE A 781 17.80 26.96 -7.24
C PHE A 781 16.37 27.27 -7.69
N PHE A 782 16.11 27.15 -8.98
CA PHE A 782 14.81 27.41 -9.58
C PHE A 782 14.30 26.16 -10.27
N PHE A 783 13.03 25.84 -10.05
CA PHE A 783 12.34 24.88 -10.89
C PHE A 783 11.75 25.59 -12.11
N VAL A 784 11.97 25.03 -13.29
CA VAL A 784 11.52 25.56 -14.57
C VAL A 784 10.64 24.53 -15.25
N ARG A 785 9.43 24.91 -15.65
CA ARG A 785 8.50 24.07 -16.43
C ARG A 785 7.80 24.94 -17.47
N GLY A 786 8.07 24.69 -18.74
CA GLY A 786 7.60 25.56 -19.82
C GLY A 786 8.15 26.98 -19.66
N THR A 787 7.25 27.98 -19.59
CA THR A 787 7.61 29.39 -19.36
C THR A 787 7.65 29.79 -17.89
N GLN A 788 7.24 28.90 -16.97
CA GLN A 788 7.19 29.19 -15.54
C GLN A 788 8.52 28.88 -14.87
N LYS A 789 8.92 29.79 -13.98
CA LYS A 789 10.13 29.67 -13.17
C LYS A 789 9.83 30.03 -11.72
N SER A 790 10.09 29.08 -10.82
CA SER A 790 9.81 29.22 -9.39
C SER A 790 11.05 28.97 -8.55
N LEU A 791 11.39 29.90 -7.65
CA LEU A 791 12.46 29.72 -6.67
C LEU A 791 12.12 28.57 -5.72
N ILE A 792 13.06 27.63 -5.56
CA ILE A 792 12.98 26.51 -4.62
C ILE A 792 13.62 26.92 -3.29
N PHE A 793 14.89 27.29 -3.31
CA PHE A 793 15.65 27.79 -2.16
C PHE A 793 16.91 28.54 -2.60
N ARG A 794 17.54 29.23 -1.64
CA ARG A 794 18.87 29.86 -1.77
C ARG A 794 19.83 29.29 -0.73
N LEU A 795 21.09 29.10 -1.11
CA LEU A 795 22.14 28.75 -0.16
C LEU A 795 22.62 30.01 0.58
N ASP A 796 22.57 29.98 1.91
CA ASP A 796 23.25 30.96 2.77
C ASP A 796 24.67 30.47 3.05
N TRP A 797 25.64 31.14 2.42
CA TRP A 797 27.06 30.77 2.51
C TRP A 797 27.68 31.05 3.89
N GLU A 798 27.14 31.99 4.67
CA GLU A 798 27.66 32.32 6.00
C GLU A 798 27.17 31.32 7.05
N LYS A 799 25.92 30.86 6.92
CA LYS A 799 25.30 29.92 7.86
C LYS A 799 25.40 28.45 7.44
N GLY A 800 25.80 28.19 6.19
CA GLY A 800 25.81 26.84 5.61
C GLY A 800 24.41 26.21 5.57
N SER A 801 23.36 27.03 5.46
CA SER A 801 21.96 26.59 5.57
C SER A 801 21.14 26.98 4.33
N LEU A 802 20.04 26.25 4.11
CA LEU A 802 19.12 26.52 3.00
C LEU A 802 18.03 27.49 3.48
N VAL A 803 17.85 28.57 2.73
CA VAL A 803 16.78 29.56 2.97
C VAL A 803 15.66 29.30 1.96
N TYR A 804 14.51 28.87 2.46
CA TYR A 804 13.29 28.64 1.69
C TYR A 804 12.47 29.94 1.57
N ARG A 805 11.52 29.99 0.63
CA ARG A 805 10.59 31.11 0.46
C ARG A 805 10.06 31.60 1.81
N GLN A 806 10.17 32.91 2.06
CA GLN A 806 9.30 33.62 2.99
C GLN A 806 7.94 33.86 2.34
#